data_AF-A0AA38XTR4-F1
#
_entry.id   AF-A0AA38XTR4-F1
#
_cell.length_a   1.000
_cell.length_b   1.000
_cell.length_c   1.000
_cell.angle_alpha   90.00
_cell.angle_beta   90.00
_cell.angle_gamma   90.00
#
_symmetry.space_group_name_H-M   'P 1'
#
loop_
_entity.id
_entity.type
_entity.pdbx_description
1 polymer ?
#
loop_
_entity_poly.entity_id
_entity_poly.type
_entity_poly.pdbx_seq_one_letter_code
_entity_poly.pdbx_strand_id
1 'polypeptide(L)'
;MRQLSLADRGQTLSLDKAIDDVAPTCMGVARLGSLQTAGTSFSVWMQVRGTSWVEAKEGRFRLRQGEWIAFEKESRPLVQAGRNGLCVGMNLNVEALRVLTEMADCGLYAGRGLMNRADARVALRLWRDALASGQPAQALRPLLLHLAGLQRSLADNVQRCPGRSRSRKRQVFGRMQRARLYLEGNSHRVVRIGELAELTNFSSWYLSKTFQSLYEESPQSLSARLRLERAADLLRDTDMMVGEVAAASGFDNCCSFARAFRARYGQSASRFRENDGQLPPHSAKSPVVSRKYSAATQSLMNVRIPAVRLGLLPAGIALALAPSFASAQDAAAGGTTDLDRISVTGSRIRQASMETAQPVIALQRADIEKQGFTSVADIVQNLSATGSPAISRADALSSGEEVGGQYVDLRNLGPERTLVLLDGKRMGTSTGGYTDLASIPTSVVERIEVLTDGASAIYGSDAIAGVVNIITRKNFDGLEASVYGGQYGQGDGQKQVYNFVYGQTGERGSITFGAEYSKEDEVQAKDRSFSRYPNGRFHPFPTDDDANGWSPASNHGVLIDDMGTPKDANDDIWYTRANTGAGNGMGDFREFGTADYTNASQEMWLQNKLTRRSVFANGNYDLTDNIRATANVLYTKRTATSQIAGYPYQSEVYGTPLSGDSIYNPLGKDANFIRRTSEFPRQTESEQETFRFSAGLEGSFEFADKFWDWDVGYVYNQNKGVKTGTGNLFIPNVQNAVGPSFMDGDVARCGTPGKVIAGCTPWNPLAPYGSTGNGSLADPALQAYLFLPSHDTYTNTTKAYSANISGSLFTLPAGDLAIAAGYEHRQESGEYNPDALLQSGLSTDLAGAPTKGSYKLDEFYVELNVPVLADMPFAKELSLDMAGRYSDYNTFGDTINSKFGLKWKPIDDLLVRATYSTGFRAPNIANMYGGTSQTFDAYTDPCDSSFGSASRNPSVAAACGARGVPANFRQITSGGAQSTGPGTQSYSAFESGSNPELQPETSKTWTAGLVYSPNFVQGLDVSLDWWKIRIDNVIAAESVTSILNQCYVLGVASACDRFSRGTEGRTVNQVVDVTRTLINGGYQETAGYDLGIKYRLPEFSFGKIVVDWKTTYVDYLEYKRDNEAETPVEQHTSWATGDWGANFRVRSNLNVDWSLGNLGVNWAVRYYSSMKEPCSYDTECNLPDFSSSYTLGQPTRKVGSNTFHDVQVRYTLPWQATVSVGANNVFNHEGPVMYSQPNSSFSYYGGFDIGRYYYMKYTQRF
;
A
#
# COMPACT_ATOMS: atom_id res chain seq x y z
N MET A 1 43.11 51.33 24.99
CA MET A 1 42.33 50.49 25.94
C MET A 1 41.07 50.02 25.22
N ARG A 2 41.15 49.03 24.32
CA ARG A 2 39.99 48.58 23.51
C ARG A 2 40.31 47.25 22.81
N GLN A 3 39.31 46.37 22.70
CA GLN A 3 39.30 44.97 22.21
C GLN A 3 39.36 43.83 23.25
N LEU A 4 38.90 44.05 24.49
CA LEU A 4 38.36 42.95 25.31
C LEU A 4 36.86 43.13 25.49
N SER A 5 36.06 42.17 25.00
CA SER A 5 34.67 42.02 25.43
C SER A 5 34.63 40.96 26.52
N LEU A 6 34.74 41.39 27.79
CA LEU A 6 34.67 40.52 28.97
C LEU A 6 33.36 40.75 29.70
N ALA A 7 32.49 39.74 29.70
CA ALA A 7 31.29 39.70 30.53
C ALA A 7 31.64 39.08 31.89
N ASP A 8 31.49 39.84 32.97
CA ASP A 8 31.89 39.40 34.30
C ASP A 8 30.87 39.81 35.38
N ARG A 9 30.82 39.06 36.49
CA ARG A 9 29.96 39.34 37.66
C ARG A 9 28.49 39.56 37.30
N GLY A 10 27.92 38.67 36.48
CA GLY A 10 26.52 38.75 36.07
C GLY A 10 26.23 39.70 34.91
N GLN A 11 27.23 40.37 34.32
CA GLN A 11 27.03 41.20 33.14
C GLN A 11 26.64 40.35 31.92
N THR A 12 25.71 40.87 31.11
CA THR A 12 25.35 40.32 29.80
C THR A 12 25.85 41.25 28.70
N LEU A 13 26.64 40.72 27.77
CA LEU A 13 27.12 41.45 26.60
C LEU A 13 26.58 40.78 25.33
N SER A 14 26.02 41.57 24.41
CA SER A 14 25.73 41.10 23.05
C SER A 14 26.61 41.83 22.05
N LEU A 15 27.28 41.07 21.18
CA LEU A 15 28.06 41.60 20.07
C LEU A 15 27.21 41.57 18.80
N ASP A 16 26.07 42.27 18.77
CA ASP A 16 25.12 42.28 17.62
C ASP A 16 25.46 43.32 16.54
N LYS A 17 26.38 44.25 16.80
CA LYS A 17 26.88 45.20 15.79
C LYS A 17 28.26 44.77 15.33
N ALA A 18 28.50 44.87 14.02
CA ALA A 18 29.81 44.78 13.41
C ALA A 18 30.81 45.60 14.24
N ILE A 19 31.57 44.91 15.09
CA ILE A 19 32.89 45.38 15.49
C ILE A 19 33.62 45.50 14.17
N ASP A 20 34.09 46.71 13.84
CA ASP A 20 34.83 47.05 12.62
C ASP A 20 35.47 45.81 11.99
N ASP A 21 34.93 45.42 10.82
CA ASP A 21 35.00 44.11 10.14
C ASP A 21 36.43 43.61 9.80
N VAL A 22 37.46 44.23 10.36
CA VAL A 22 38.85 44.16 9.92
C VAL A 22 39.73 43.33 10.87
N ALA A 23 39.41 43.16 12.17
CA ALA A 23 40.31 42.49 13.11
C ALA A 23 39.66 41.42 14.02
N PRO A 24 40.28 40.24 14.21
CA PRO A 24 39.83 39.22 15.16
C PRO A 24 39.90 39.70 16.62
N THR A 25 38.92 39.33 17.45
CA THR A 25 38.77 39.85 18.82
C THR A 25 38.78 38.76 19.89
N CYS A 26 39.51 38.99 20.99
CA CYS A 26 39.49 38.17 22.19
C CYS A 26 38.25 38.46 23.05
N MET A 27 37.59 37.40 23.53
CA MET A 27 36.37 37.46 24.33
C MET A 27 36.54 36.67 25.62
N GLY A 28 35.81 37.03 26.66
CA GLY A 28 35.81 36.28 27.92
C GLY A 28 34.47 36.35 28.64
N VAL A 29 34.17 35.30 29.39
CA VAL A 29 32.99 35.22 30.25
C VAL A 29 33.41 34.64 31.59
N ALA A 30 33.11 35.34 32.68
CA ALA A 30 33.48 34.92 34.03
C ALA A 30 32.39 35.21 35.06
N ARG A 31 32.39 34.48 36.18
CA ARG A 31 31.57 34.74 37.38
C ARG A 31 30.11 35.11 37.08
N LEU A 32 29.33 34.20 36.49
CA LEU A 32 27.92 34.43 36.09
C LEU A 32 27.69 35.41 34.94
N GLY A 33 28.74 35.93 34.29
CA GLY A 33 28.57 36.72 33.07
C GLY A 33 28.00 35.88 31.93
N SER A 34 27.45 36.57 30.92
CA SER A 34 27.00 36.00 29.66
C SER A 34 27.43 36.83 28.46
N LEU A 35 27.83 36.18 27.37
CA LEU A 35 28.23 36.84 26.13
C LEU A 35 27.61 36.13 24.91
N GLN A 36 26.92 36.89 24.06
CA GLN A 36 26.42 36.43 22.77
C GLN A 36 27.28 36.99 21.62
N THR A 37 27.59 36.14 20.64
CA THR A 37 28.40 36.49 19.47
C THR A 37 27.53 36.75 18.22
N ALA A 38 28.04 37.58 17.31
CA ALA A 38 27.43 37.84 16.01
C ALA A 38 27.35 36.57 15.14
N GLY A 39 26.36 36.52 14.25
CA GLY A 39 26.16 35.39 13.32
C GLY A 39 27.12 35.35 12.14
N THR A 40 28.02 36.31 11.97
CA THR A 40 28.83 36.45 10.74
C THR A 40 30.26 35.89 10.86
N SER A 41 30.64 35.35 12.01
CA SER A 41 32.04 35.04 12.34
C SER A 41 32.21 33.64 12.96
N PHE A 42 33.37 33.04 12.74
CA PHE A 42 33.74 31.76 13.35
C PHE A 42 34.21 32.01 14.78
N SER A 43 33.72 31.24 15.75
CA SER A 43 34.06 31.46 17.16
C SER A 43 34.61 30.20 17.82
N VAL A 44 35.62 30.39 18.67
CA VAL A 44 36.22 29.31 19.48
C VAL A 44 36.16 29.69 20.93
N TRP A 45 35.75 28.75 21.78
CA TRP A 45 35.59 28.92 23.22
C TRP A 45 36.35 27.83 23.97
N MET A 46 37.04 28.22 25.04
CA MET A 46 37.92 27.37 25.83
C MET A 46 37.63 27.56 27.32
N GLN A 47 37.29 26.48 28.02
CA GLN A 47 36.99 26.51 29.44
C GLN A 47 38.27 26.38 30.27
N VAL A 48 38.67 27.48 30.90
CA VAL A 48 39.93 27.57 31.66
C VAL A 48 39.74 27.10 33.11
N ARG A 49 38.62 27.49 33.72
CA ARG A 49 38.31 27.18 35.12
C ARG A 49 36.81 27.03 35.33
N GLY A 50 36.37 26.10 36.19
CA GLY A 50 34.94 25.90 36.47
C GLY A 50 34.16 25.38 35.25
N THR A 51 32.89 25.70 35.15
CA THR A 51 32.00 25.27 34.05
C THR A 51 31.30 26.45 33.39
N SER A 52 30.92 26.29 32.12
CA SER A 52 30.05 27.22 31.40
C SER A 52 29.02 26.47 30.56
N TRP A 53 27.88 27.10 30.31
CA TRP A 53 26.89 26.65 29.34
C TRP A 53 27.06 27.42 28.04
N VAL A 54 26.90 26.73 26.92
CA VAL A 54 26.86 27.33 25.59
C VAL A 54 25.57 26.92 24.91
N GLU A 55 24.85 27.89 24.37
CA GLU A 55 23.64 27.68 23.58
C GLU A 55 23.85 28.27 22.19
N ALA A 56 23.63 27.47 21.14
CA ALA A 56 23.85 27.84 19.75
C ALA A 56 22.81 27.18 18.86
N LYS A 57 22.81 27.50 17.56
CA LYS A 57 21.95 26.84 16.56
C LYS A 57 22.14 25.31 16.55
N GLU A 58 23.35 24.84 16.84
CA GLU A 58 23.69 23.42 16.94
C GLU A 58 23.20 22.75 18.24
N GLY A 59 22.58 23.49 19.17
CA GLY A 59 22.02 22.98 20.42
C GLY A 59 22.77 23.48 21.65
N ARG A 60 22.64 22.75 22.77
CA ARG A 60 23.14 23.18 24.09
C ARG A 60 24.30 22.31 24.56
N PHE A 61 25.38 22.95 24.96
CA PHE A 61 26.63 22.31 25.37
C PHE A 61 27.01 22.74 26.78
N ARG A 62 27.51 21.79 27.58
CA ARG A 62 28.17 22.07 28.86
C ARG A 62 29.68 21.94 28.65
N LEU A 63 30.43 22.99 29.01
CA LEU A 63 31.88 23.00 28.99
C LEU A 63 32.44 22.86 30.40
N ARG A 64 33.28 21.86 30.61
CA ARG A 64 34.06 21.59 31.83
C ARG A 64 35.50 22.05 31.62
N GLN A 65 36.24 22.22 32.72
CA GLN A 65 37.64 22.66 32.67
C GLN A 65 38.47 21.79 31.71
N GLY A 66 39.17 22.43 30.77
CA GLY A 66 39.97 21.76 29.75
C GLY A 66 39.20 21.43 28.46
N GLU A 67 37.89 21.64 28.39
CA GLU A 67 37.14 21.50 27.14
C GLU A 67 37.21 22.75 26.28
N TRP A 68 37.19 22.55 24.96
CA TRP A 68 37.01 23.59 23.95
C TRP A 68 35.90 23.24 22.97
N ILE A 69 35.28 24.26 22.40
CA ILE A 69 34.27 24.13 21.34
C ILE A 69 34.43 25.26 20.32
N ALA A 70 34.26 24.93 19.06
CA ALA A 70 34.36 25.83 17.92
C ALA A 70 33.08 25.77 17.08
N PHE A 71 32.56 26.92 16.69
CA PHE A 71 31.34 27.07 15.91
C PHE A 71 31.62 27.76 14.58
N GLU A 72 30.93 27.30 13.54
CA GLU A 72 30.93 27.94 12.23
C GLU A 72 30.24 29.31 12.28
N LYS A 73 30.36 30.05 11.17
CA LYS A 73 29.49 31.20 10.93
C LYS A 73 28.01 30.79 11.04
N GLU A 74 27.16 31.72 11.46
CA GLU A 74 25.70 31.59 11.65
C GLU A 74 25.25 30.85 12.92
N SER A 75 26.16 30.32 13.74
CA SER A 75 25.81 29.59 14.97
C SER A 75 25.33 30.48 16.14
N ARG A 76 25.72 31.77 16.15
CA ARG A 76 25.40 32.80 17.19
C ARG A 76 25.50 32.28 18.64
N PRO A 77 26.60 31.63 19.07
CA PRO A 77 26.68 31.06 20.41
C PRO A 77 26.54 32.11 21.51
N LEU A 78 25.68 31.80 22.49
CA LEU A 78 25.53 32.44 23.78
C LEU A 78 26.27 31.63 24.83
N VAL A 79 27.32 32.20 25.43
CA VAL A 79 28.13 31.55 26.47
C VAL A 79 27.83 32.16 27.83
N GLN A 80 27.51 31.32 28.81
CA GLN A 80 27.18 31.71 30.18
C GLN A 80 28.11 31.00 31.18
N ALA A 81 28.93 31.77 31.91
CA ALA A 81 29.85 31.19 32.88
C ALA A 81 29.15 30.84 34.19
N GLY A 82 29.50 29.72 34.82
CA GLY A 82 29.06 29.41 36.18
C GLY A 82 29.69 30.34 37.23
N ARG A 83 29.31 30.18 38.51
CA ARG A 83 29.76 31.02 39.63
C ARG A 83 31.29 31.13 39.73
N ASN A 84 32.00 30.03 39.50
CA ASN A 84 33.48 29.96 39.49
C ASN A 84 34.07 29.81 38.08
N GLY A 85 33.22 29.95 37.05
CA GLY A 85 33.55 29.76 35.64
C GLY A 85 34.45 30.87 35.09
N LEU A 86 35.41 30.50 34.26
CA LEU A 86 36.14 31.36 33.34
C LEU A 86 36.22 30.64 31.99
N CYS A 87 35.48 31.15 31.01
CA CYS A 87 35.54 30.74 29.61
C CYS A 87 36.19 31.86 28.81
N VAL A 88 37.21 31.56 28.04
CA VAL A 88 37.84 32.53 27.12
C VAL A 88 37.60 32.09 25.70
N GLY A 89 37.41 33.05 24.79
CA GLY A 89 37.16 32.75 23.40
C GLY A 89 37.76 33.78 22.47
N MET A 90 37.59 33.53 21.18
CA MET A 90 37.96 34.44 20.11
C MET A 90 36.93 34.41 19.00
N ASN A 91 36.78 35.54 18.35
CA ASN A 91 35.95 35.69 17.18
C ASN A 91 36.84 35.95 15.97
N LEU A 92 36.68 35.18 14.90
CA LEU A 92 37.51 35.20 13.71
C LEU A 92 36.65 35.61 12.51
N ASN A 93 37.07 36.68 11.83
CA ASN A 93 36.48 37.10 10.57
C ASN A 93 37.04 36.25 9.40
N VAL A 94 36.43 36.42 8.22
CA VAL A 94 36.79 35.67 7.00
C VAL A 94 38.26 35.89 6.61
N GLU A 95 38.77 37.11 6.77
CA GLU A 95 40.16 37.44 6.43
C GLU A 95 41.17 36.75 7.37
N ALA A 96 40.90 36.70 8.67
CA ALA A 96 41.75 35.98 9.62
C ALA A 96 41.80 34.47 9.36
N LEU A 97 40.67 33.86 8.96
CA LEU A 97 40.61 32.45 8.57
C LEU A 97 41.35 32.18 7.26
N ARG A 98 41.27 33.13 6.31
CA ARG A 98 41.98 33.06 5.03
C ARG A 98 43.49 33.10 5.22
N VAL A 99 44.00 34.07 5.97
CA VAL A 99 45.43 34.21 6.28
C VAL A 99 45.99 32.97 6.99
N LEU A 100 45.23 32.38 7.91
CA LEU A 100 45.58 31.10 8.55
C LEU A 100 45.77 29.97 7.53
N THR A 101 44.82 29.86 6.61
CA THR A 101 44.81 28.82 5.57
C THR A 101 45.99 29.00 4.61
N GLU A 102 46.32 30.24 4.26
CA GLU A 102 47.44 30.60 3.37
C GLU A 102 48.82 30.43 4.05
N MET A 103 48.95 30.71 5.36
CA MET A 103 50.23 30.68 6.07
C MET A 103 50.65 29.30 6.60
N ALA A 104 49.70 28.39 6.86
CA ALA A 104 49.98 27.13 7.58
C ALA A 104 49.42 25.88 6.89
N ASP A 105 48.67 26.03 5.80
CA ASP A 105 47.88 24.95 5.17
C ASP A 105 46.99 24.15 6.17
N CYS A 106 46.72 24.79 7.31
CA CYS A 106 45.89 24.32 8.40
C CYS A 106 44.65 25.20 8.49
N GLY A 107 43.48 24.56 8.51
CA GLY A 107 42.19 25.22 8.75
C GLY A 107 41.70 24.92 10.16
N LEU A 108 40.90 25.82 10.72
CA LEU A 108 40.08 25.53 11.89
C LEU A 108 38.74 24.95 11.42
N TYR A 109 38.23 23.97 12.17
CA TYR A 109 36.95 23.34 11.90
C TYR A 109 36.04 23.51 13.10
N ALA A 110 34.73 23.62 12.87
CA ALA A 110 33.77 23.46 13.95
C ALA A 110 33.91 22.06 14.57
N GLY A 111 33.69 21.98 15.88
CA GLY A 111 33.84 20.75 16.65
C GLY A 111 34.11 21.05 18.11
N ARG A 112 34.27 20.01 18.92
CA ARG A 112 34.66 20.12 20.33
C ARG A 112 35.75 19.12 20.69
N GLY A 113 36.49 19.39 21.75
CA GLY A 113 37.55 18.50 22.21
C GLY A 113 38.07 18.83 23.61
N LEU A 114 39.12 18.11 23.99
CA LEU A 114 39.80 18.25 25.28
C LEU A 114 41.21 18.81 25.09
N MET A 115 41.65 19.60 26.06
CA MET A 115 43.01 20.10 26.24
C MET A 115 43.55 19.57 27.55
N ASN A 116 44.78 19.09 27.55
CA ASN A 116 45.45 18.76 28.81
C ASN A 116 45.82 20.07 29.56
N ARG A 117 46.26 19.94 30.81
CA ARG A 117 46.61 21.10 31.65
C ARG A 117 47.75 21.96 31.07
N ALA A 118 48.68 21.37 30.32
CA ALA A 118 49.77 22.10 29.68
C ALA A 118 49.24 22.94 28.51
N ASP A 119 48.43 22.33 27.63
CA ASP A 119 47.81 22.98 26.48
C ASP A 119 46.88 24.12 26.89
N ALA A 120 46.10 23.93 27.97
CA ALA A 120 45.24 24.97 28.51
C ALA A 120 46.03 26.18 29.05
N ARG A 121 47.20 25.93 29.68
CA ARG A 121 48.10 27.01 30.14
C ARG A 121 48.71 27.76 28.97
N VAL A 122 49.13 27.04 27.92
CA VAL A 122 49.66 27.64 26.69
C VAL A 122 48.59 28.47 26.00
N ALA A 123 47.39 27.92 25.78
CA ALA A 123 46.28 28.63 25.16
C ALA A 123 45.89 29.91 25.94
N LEU A 124 45.81 29.83 27.28
CA LEU A 124 45.53 31.00 28.12
C LEU A 124 46.64 32.05 28.05
N ARG A 125 47.91 31.62 28.07
CA ARG A 125 49.06 32.54 27.94
C ARG A 125 49.02 33.25 26.59
N LEU A 126 48.88 32.50 25.49
CA LEU A 126 48.82 33.04 24.14
C LEU A 126 47.60 33.95 23.95
N TRP A 127 46.45 33.63 24.57
CA TRP A 127 45.28 34.50 24.58
C TRP A 127 45.52 35.81 25.34
N ARG A 128 46.24 35.78 26.47
CA ARG A 128 46.66 36.98 27.21
C ARG A 128 47.69 37.81 26.44
N ASP A 129 48.65 37.16 25.79
CA ASP A 129 49.68 37.82 24.98
C ASP A 129 49.04 38.50 23.76
N ALA A 130 48.08 37.82 23.11
CA ALA A 130 47.26 38.40 22.04
C ALA A 130 46.46 39.62 22.51
N LEU A 131 45.91 39.56 23.73
CA LEU A 131 45.17 40.66 24.33
C LEU A 131 46.04 41.88 24.65
N ALA A 132 47.31 41.66 25.01
CA ALA A 132 48.24 42.73 25.38
C ALA A 132 48.92 43.39 24.17
N SER A 133 48.80 42.83 22.96
CA SER A 133 49.46 43.32 21.75
C SER A 133 48.74 44.51 21.11
N GLY A 134 49.50 45.49 20.62
CA GLY A 134 48.99 46.58 19.76
C GLY A 134 48.69 46.16 18.31
N GLN A 135 49.05 44.93 17.92
CA GLN A 135 48.75 44.32 16.61
C GLN A 135 48.05 42.95 16.81
N PRO A 136 46.74 42.93 17.12
CA PRO A 136 46.01 41.73 17.53
C PRO A 136 45.99 40.63 16.47
N ALA A 137 45.92 40.98 15.17
CA ALA A 137 45.95 40.01 14.08
C ALA A 137 47.27 39.20 14.01
N GLN A 138 48.43 39.85 14.22
CA GLN A 138 49.72 39.15 14.26
C GLN A 138 49.91 38.37 15.57
N ALA A 139 49.44 38.92 16.68
CA ALA A 139 49.59 38.31 18.01
C ALA A 139 48.65 37.12 18.25
N LEU A 140 47.58 36.98 17.47
CA LEU A 140 46.71 35.80 17.49
C LEU A 140 47.29 34.60 16.74
N ARG A 141 48.26 34.80 15.84
CA ARG A 141 48.85 33.73 15.03
C ARG A 141 49.35 32.53 15.85
N PRO A 142 50.12 32.71 16.95
CA PRO A 142 50.56 31.58 17.77
C PRO A 142 49.40 30.82 18.43
N LEU A 143 48.37 31.54 18.87
CA LEU A 143 47.17 30.95 19.48
C LEU A 143 46.37 30.13 18.46
N LEU A 144 46.22 30.65 17.25
CA LEU A 144 45.53 29.98 16.15
C LEU A 144 46.28 28.73 15.67
N LEU A 145 47.61 28.77 15.60
CA LEU A 145 48.45 27.60 15.30
C LEU A 145 48.34 26.55 16.40
N HIS A 146 48.30 26.96 17.67
CA HIS A 146 48.07 26.06 18.80
C HIS A 146 46.71 25.36 18.71
N LEU A 147 45.64 26.12 18.40
CA LEU A 147 44.30 25.58 18.18
C LEU A 147 44.23 24.64 16.97
N ALA A 148 44.87 25.00 15.86
CA ALA A 148 44.98 24.10 14.69
C ALA A 148 45.73 22.81 15.04
N GLY A 149 46.77 22.90 15.88
CA GLY A 149 47.48 21.74 16.43
C GLY A 149 46.58 20.85 17.29
N LEU A 150 45.72 21.43 18.13
CA LEU A 150 44.72 20.70 18.90
C LEU A 150 43.66 20.02 18.01
N GLN A 151 43.42 20.55 16.82
CA GLN A 151 42.47 20.02 15.83
C GLN A 151 43.12 19.11 14.77
N ARG A 152 44.37 18.69 14.93
CA ARG A 152 45.09 17.89 13.93
C ARG A 152 44.33 16.63 13.51
N SER A 153 43.71 15.92 14.46
CA SER A 153 42.90 14.74 14.19
C SER A 153 41.65 15.03 13.35
N LEU A 154 41.07 16.23 13.47
CA LEU A 154 39.97 16.67 12.60
C LEU A 154 40.49 16.95 11.19
N ALA A 155 41.65 17.60 11.06
CA ALA A 155 42.26 17.89 9.77
C ALA A 155 42.61 16.61 8.97
N ASP A 156 43.08 15.55 9.65
CA ASP A 156 43.39 14.26 9.01
C ASP A 156 42.14 13.59 8.39
N ASN A 157 40.97 13.80 9.01
CA ASN A 157 39.71 13.24 8.54
C ASN A 157 39.17 13.88 7.25
N VAL A 158 39.66 15.07 6.88
CA VAL A 158 39.29 15.72 5.60
C VAL A 158 39.60 14.82 4.41
N GLN A 159 40.66 14.02 4.46
CA GLN A 159 41.02 13.13 3.35
C GLN A 159 40.00 12.03 3.08
N ARG A 160 39.25 11.63 4.14
CA ARG A 160 38.18 10.63 4.06
C ARG A 160 36.90 11.19 3.43
N CYS A 161 36.79 12.51 3.26
CA CYS A 161 35.63 13.12 2.62
C CYS A 161 35.64 12.92 1.08
N PRO A 162 34.47 12.69 0.47
CA PRO A 162 34.32 12.60 -0.97
C PRO A 162 34.59 13.95 -1.66
N GLY A 163 35.28 13.92 -2.80
CA GLY A 163 35.57 15.10 -3.62
C GLY A 163 36.91 15.01 -4.36
N ARG A 164 36.96 15.53 -5.59
CA ARG A 164 38.17 15.53 -6.44
C ARG A 164 39.22 16.56 -6.01
N SER A 165 38.81 17.67 -5.38
CA SER A 165 39.72 18.73 -4.91
C SER A 165 39.78 18.80 -3.38
N ARG A 166 40.94 19.19 -2.84
CA ARG A 166 41.15 19.40 -1.40
C ARG A 166 40.17 20.43 -0.82
N SER A 167 39.83 21.47 -1.59
CA SER A 167 38.82 22.47 -1.23
C SER A 167 37.43 21.85 -1.05
N ARG A 168 36.98 21.01 -2.00
CA ARG A 168 35.67 20.34 -1.89
C ARG A 168 35.62 19.38 -0.69
N LYS A 169 36.69 18.63 -0.44
CA LYS A 169 36.79 17.75 0.74
C LYS A 169 36.68 18.53 2.05
N ARG A 170 37.37 19.68 2.17
CA ARG A 170 37.26 20.58 3.34
C ARG A 170 35.83 21.08 3.55
N GLN A 171 35.14 21.47 2.48
CA GLN A 171 33.74 21.93 2.55
C GLN A 171 32.80 20.82 3.05
N VAL A 172 32.95 19.60 2.52
CA VAL A 172 32.14 18.45 2.95
C VAL A 172 32.43 18.11 4.41
N PHE A 173 33.70 18.13 4.82
CA PHE A 173 34.09 17.88 6.21
C PHE A 173 33.49 18.91 7.18
N GLY A 174 33.54 20.22 6.84
CA GLY A 174 32.94 21.27 7.67
C GLY A 174 31.43 21.06 7.90
N ARG A 175 30.70 20.69 6.84
CA ARG A 175 29.27 20.33 6.96
C ARG A 175 29.05 19.09 7.83
N MET A 176 29.89 18.06 7.70
CA MET A 176 29.83 16.87 8.56
C MET A 176 30.16 17.16 10.03
N GLN A 177 31.05 18.10 10.31
CA GLN A 177 31.33 18.55 11.67
C GLN A 177 30.15 19.31 12.27
N ARG A 178 29.47 20.14 11.48
CA ARG A 178 28.24 20.82 11.90
C ARG A 178 27.13 19.81 12.25
N ALA A 179 26.92 18.80 11.42
CA ALA A 179 25.98 17.71 11.71
C ALA A 179 26.34 16.95 13.00
N ARG A 180 27.63 16.68 13.22
CA ARG A 180 28.09 16.02 14.45
C ARG A 180 27.86 16.89 15.69
N LEU A 181 28.22 18.17 15.64
CA LEU A 181 27.93 19.11 16.73
C LEU A 181 26.43 19.21 17.02
N TYR A 182 25.59 19.20 15.98
CA TYR A 182 24.14 19.22 16.14
C TYR A 182 23.61 18.01 16.91
N LEU A 183 24.14 16.81 16.61
CA LEU A 183 23.82 15.58 17.35
C LEU A 183 24.28 15.66 18.82
N GLU A 184 25.46 16.22 19.06
CA GLU A 184 26.02 16.40 20.40
C GLU A 184 25.22 17.42 21.24
N GLY A 185 24.81 18.53 20.62
CA GLY A 185 24.01 19.59 21.26
C GLY A 185 22.54 19.24 21.48
N ASN A 186 22.03 18.23 20.76
CA ASN A 186 20.65 17.74 20.86
C ASN A 186 20.55 16.34 21.50
N SER A 187 21.53 15.95 22.33
CA SER A 187 21.56 14.67 23.06
C SER A 187 20.41 14.44 24.06
N HIS A 188 19.46 15.36 24.17
CA HIS A 188 18.26 15.27 25.02
C HIS A 188 17.01 14.85 24.24
N ARG A 189 17.08 14.73 22.90
CA ARG A 189 15.95 14.36 22.03
C ARG A 189 16.40 13.47 20.88
N VAL A 190 15.43 12.86 20.20
CA VAL A 190 15.68 12.17 18.91
C VAL A 190 15.92 13.23 17.83
N VAL A 191 17.06 13.15 17.15
CA VAL A 191 17.36 13.98 15.97
C VAL A 191 17.05 13.18 14.71
N ARG A 192 16.14 13.69 13.87
CA ARG A 192 15.80 13.02 12.60
C ARG A 192 16.88 13.24 11.55
N ILE A 193 17.06 12.28 10.65
CA ILE A 193 18.07 12.38 9.58
C ILE A 193 17.79 13.53 8.60
N GLY A 194 16.51 13.86 8.40
CA GLY A 194 16.07 15.01 7.60
C GLY A 194 16.58 16.35 8.16
N GLU A 195 16.52 16.54 9.49
CA GLU A 195 17.05 17.75 10.13
C GLU A 195 18.55 17.92 9.87
N LEU A 196 19.32 16.82 9.88
CA LEU A 196 20.75 16.84 9.57
C LEU A 196 21.01 17.08 8.07
N ALA A 197 20.17 16.55 7.20
CA ALA A 197 20.23 16.73 5.75
C ALA A 197 20.01 18.21 5.40
N GLU A 198 19.00 18.86 5.98
CA GLU A 198 18.73 20.29 5.85
C GLU A 198 19.89 21.14 6.40
N LEU A 199 20.35 20.84 7.63
CA LEU A 199 21.45 21.57 8.28
C LEU A 199 22.74 21.58 7.44
N THR A 200 22.99 20.49 6.71
CA THR A 200 24.19 20.32 5.88
C THR A 200 23.98 20.66 4.41
N ASN A 201 22.73 20.89 3.99
CA ASN A 201 22.32 21.00 2.60
C ASN A 201 22.87 19.83 1.76
N PHE A 202 22.61 18.61 2.23
CA PHE A 202 22.91 17.34 1.57
C PHE A 202 21.66 16.47 1.55
N SER A 203 21.54 15.54 0.59
CA SER A 203 20.50 14.51 0.66
C SER A 203 20.74 13.57 1.86
N SER A 204 19.67 13.03 2.45
CA SER A 204 19.75 12.12 3.60
C SER A 204 20.66 10.91 3.34
N TRP A 205 20.65 10.38 2.11
CA TRP A 205 21.54 9.28 1.70
C TRP A 205 23.01 9.73 1.65
N TYR A 206 23.30 10.86 0.99
CA TYR A 206 24.67 11.36 0.87
C TYR A 206 25.25 11.72 2.24
N LEU A 207 24.45 12.35 3.11
CA LEU A 207 24.81 12.62 4.49
C LEU A 207 25.12 11.33 5.23
N SER A 208 24.20 10.35 5.27
CA SER A 208 24.37 9.11 6.04
C SER A 208 25.60 8.32 5.59
N LYS A 209 25.80 8.18 4.28
CA LYS A 209 26.95 7.48 3.70
C LYS A 209 28.27 8.19 4.03
N THR A 210 28.30 9.52 3.86
CA THR A 210 29.50 10.31 4.14
C THR A 210 29.82 10.32 5.63
N PHE A 211 28.81 10.43 6.49
CA PHE A 211 28.95 10.43 7.95
C PHE A 211 29.46 9.07 8.45
N GLN A 212 28.87 7.96 7.99
CA GLN A 212 29.33 6.61 8.31
C GLN A 212 30.78 6.38 7.84
N SER A 213 31.13 6.84 6.64
CA SER A 213 32.50 6.71 6.12
C SER A 213 33.51 7.56 6.91
N LEU A 214 33.08 8.71 7.44
CA LEU A 214 33.95 9.65 8.12
C LEU A 214 34.18 9.27 9.58
N TYR A 215 33.11 8.90 10.29
CA TYR A 215 33.12 8.66 11.73
C TYR A 215 33.01 7.17 12.11
N GLU A 216 32.91 6.28 11.13
CA GLU A 216 32.76 4.82 11.32
C GLU A 216 31.51 4.43 12.12
N GLU A 217 30.57 5.36 12.28
CA GLU A 217 29.31 5.22 13.00
C GLU A 217 28.23 6.03 12.28
N SER A 218 26.98 5.54 12.27
CA SER A 218 25.88 6.23 11.60
C SER A 218 25.39 7.40 12.45
N PRO A 219 24.81 8.45 11.86
CA PRO A 219 24.21 9.55 12.63
C PRO A 219 23.23 9.07 13.71
N GLN A 220 22.44 8.04 13.40
CA GLN A 220 21.45 7.46 14.30
C GLN A 220 22.11 6.68 15.45
N SER A 221 23.16 5.90 15.15
CA SER A 221 23.93 5.20 16.19
C SER A 221 24.61 6.18 17.13
N LEU A 222 25.25 7.22 16.59
CA LEU A 222 25.86 8.30 17.37
C LEU A 222 24.82 9.00 18.25
N SER A 223 23.65 9.35 17.70
CA SER A 223 22.56 9.97 18.47
C SER A 223 22.08 9.08 19.62
N ALA A 224 21.86 7.79 19.38
CA ALA A 224 21.47 6.84 20.42
C ALA A 224 22.54 6.73 21.51
N ARG A 225 23.81 6.67 21.11
CA ARG A 225 24.95 6.61 22.03
C ARG A 225 25.04 7.86 22.91
N LEU A 226 24.97 9.05 22.33
CA LEU A 226 25.04 10.32 23.04
C LEU A 226 23.88 10.49 24.05
N ARG A 227 22.68 10.04 23.68
CA ARG A 227 21.51 10.00 24.59
C ARG A 227 21.74 9.08 25.78
N LEU A 228 22.33 7.90 25.57
CA LEU A 228 22.67 6.98 26.66
C LEU A 228 23.84 7.48 27.52
N GLU A 229 24.79 8.20 26.95
CA GLU A 229 25.87 8.87 27.70
C GLU A 229 25.32 9.99 28.57
N ARG A 230 24.42 10.83 28.03
CA ARG A 230 23.69 11.84 28.80
C ARG A 230 22.88 11.22 29.93
N ALA A 231 22.18 10.12 29.67
CA ALA A 231 21.41 9.42 30.69
C ALA A 231 22.31 8.90 31.84
N ALA A 232 23.49 8.36 31.51
CA ALA A 232 24.44 7.92 32.52
C ALA A 232 24.97 9.09 33.36
N ASP A 233 25.22 10.24 32.74
CA ASP A 233 25.60 11.48 33.45
C ASP A 233 24.47 11.97 34.37
N LEU A 234 23.21 11.96 33.92
CA LEU A 234 22.06 12.34 34.75
C LEU A 234 21.84 11.35 35.91
N LEU A 235 22.06 10.06 35.69
CA LEU A 235 21.95 9.04 36.75
C LEU A 235 22.99 9.23 37.86
N ARG A 236 24.19 9.71 37.50
CA ARG A 236 25.31 9.96 38.43
C ARG A 236 25.24 11.33 39.10
N ASP A 237 24.87 12.35 38.34
CA ASP A 237 25.00 13.75 38.77
C ASP A 237 23.68 14.33 39.34
N THR A 238 22.56 13.57 39.32
CA THR A 238 21.25 14.04 39.80
C THR A 238 20.42 12.94 40.50
N ASP A 239 19.51 13.36 41.38
CA ASP A 239 18.57 12.48 42.10
C ASP A 239 17.29 12.15 41.28
N MET A 240 17.22 12.54 40.00
CA MET A 240 16.05 12.32 39.13
C MET A 240 15.67 10.83 39.07
N MET A 241 14.37 10.49 39.10
CA MET A 241 13.93 9.10 38.94
C MET A 241 14.38 8.52 37.60
N VAL A 242 14.59 7.20 37.51
CA VAL A 242 15.08 6.54 36.28
C VAL A 242 14.17 6.83 35.07
N GLY A 243 12.86 6.93 35.29
CA GLY A 243 11.91 7.32 34.24
C GLY A 243 12.07 8.78 33.79
N GLU A 244 12.36 9.69 34.71
CA GLU A 244 12.63 11.10 34.39
C GLU A 244 13.96 11.23 33.64
N VAL A 245 14.97 10.44 33.98
CA VAL A 245 16.25 10.39 33.25
C VAL A 245 16.06 9.85 31.83
N ALA A 246 15.20 8.85 31.65
CA ALA A 246 14.85 8.32 30.33
C ALA A 246 14.20 9.42 29.46
N ALA A 247 13.22 10.13 30.00
CA ALA A 247 12.54 11.23 29.31
C ALA A 247 13.50 12.40 29.01
N ALA A 248 14.31 12.83 29.98
CA ALA A 248 15.30 13.91 29.82
C ALA A 248 16.47 13.58 28.87
N SER A 249 16.57 12.31 28.46
CA SER A 249 17.53 11.81 27.48
C SER A 249 16.88 11.44 26.14
N GLY A 250 15.60 11.76 25.94
CA GLY A 250 14.91 11.58 24.66
C GLY A 250 14.59 10.13 24.32
N PHE A 251 14.14 9.35 25.31
CA PHE A 251 13.57 8.01 25.12
C PHE A 251 12.05 8.03 25.32
N ASP A 252 11.32 7.49 24.34
CA ASP A 252 9.85 7.53 24.29
C ASP A 252 9.18 6.63 25.35
N ASN A 253 9.91 5.66 25.91
CA ASN A 253 9.44 4.86 27.05
C ASN A 253 10.58 4.23 27.85
N CYS A 254 10.31 3.98 29.13
CA CYS A 254 11.26 3.39 30.08
C CYS A 254 11.77 2.00 29.66
N CYS A 255 10.96 1.20 28.95
CA CYS A 255 11.36 -0.14 28.50
C CYS A 255 12.42 -0.10 27.40
N SER A 256 12.31 0.84 26.47
CA SER A 256 13.30 1.07 25.40
C SER A 256 14.61 1.60 26.00
N PHE A 257 14.51 2.55 26.93
CA PHE A 257 15.64 3.06 27.70
C PHE A 257 16.35 1.96 28.49
N ALA A 258 15.61 1.16 29.26
CA ALA A 258 16.17 0.09 30.08
C ALA A 258 16.93 -0.96 29.24
N ARG A 259 16.38 -1.35 28.08
CA ARG A 259 17.04 -2.28 27.15
C ARG A 259 18.30 -1.67 26.55
N ALA A 260 18.21 -0.44 26.03
CA ALA A 260 19.34 0.25 25.40
C ALA A 260 20.47 0.55 26.40
N PHE A 261 20.11 1.00 27.61
CA PHE A 261 21.05 1.27 28.70
C PHE A 261 21.76 -0.01 29.15
N ARG A 262 21.01 -1.10 29.35
CA ARG A 262 21.60 -2.41 29.69
C ARG A 262 22.49 -2.97 28.58
N ALA A 263 22.10 -2.81 27.32
CA ALA A 263 22.91 -3.24 26.19
C ALA A 263 24.24 -2.48 26.11
N ARG A 264 24.27 -1.19 26.46
CA ARG A 264 25.48 -0.36 26.45
C ARG A 264 26.38 -0.57 27.68
N TYR A 265 25.81 -0.56 28.88
CA TYR A 265 26.58 -0.54 30.13
C TYR A 265 26.62 -1.91 30.85
N GLY A 266 25.99 -2.94 30.29
CA GLY A 266 26.00 -4.31 30.86
C GLY A 266 25.19 -4.49 32.15
N GLN A 267 24.57 -3.42 32.67
CA GLN A 267 23.75 -3.42 33.88
C GLN A 267 22.54 -2.48 33.74
N SER A 268 21.53 -2.62 34.60
CA SER A 268 20.36 -1.74 34.58
C SER A 268 20.71 -0.32 35.07
N ALA A 269 19.92 0.68 34.66
CA ALA A 269 20.08 2.06 35.11
C ALA A 269 20.02 2.20 36.64
N SER A 270 19.15 1.44 37.31
CA SER A 270 19.06 1.41 38.78
C SER A 270 20.35 0.89 39.41
N ARG A 271 20.88 -0.25 38.93
CA ARG A 271 22.17 -0.80 39.42
C ARG A 271 23.35 0.12 39.11
N PHE A 272 23.32 0.78 37.95
CA PHE A 272 24.34 1.75 37.57
C PHE A 272 24.40 2.93 38.56
N ARG A 273 23.24 3.39 39.05
CA ARG A 273 23.16 4.41 40.11
C ARG A 273 23.58 3.88 41.47
N GLU A 274 23.13 2.69 41.86
CA GLU A 274 23.52 2.05 43.14
C GLU A 274 25.04 1.85 43.25
N ASN A 275 25.70 1.57 42.12
CA ASN A 275 27.15 1.40 42.05
C ASN A 275 27.92 2.71 41.81
N ASP A 276 27.30 3.87 42.02
CA ASP A 276 27.92 5.20 41.86
C ASP A 276 28.54 5.42 40.45
N GLY A 277 27.91 4.82 39.43
CA GLY A 277 28.36 4.86 38.04
C GLY A 277 29.50 3.88 37.69
N GLN A 278 29.89 2.97 38.59
CA GLN A 278 30.93 1.97 38.31
C GLN A 278 30.41 0.84 37.42
N LEU A 279 31.17 0.51 36.37
CA LEU A 279 30.90 -0.59 35.46
C LEU A 279 31.41 -1.93 36.02
N PRO A 280 30.70 -3.07 35.83
CA PRO A 280 31.19 -4.37 36.24
C PRO A 280 32.52 -4.73 35.55
N PRO A 281 33.46 -5.42 36.23
CA PRO A 281 34.83 -5.68 35.74
C PRO A 281 34.91 -6.53 34.45
N HIS A 282 33.80 -7.09 33.96
CA HIS A 282 33.73 -7.88 32.73
C HIS A 282 32.84 -7.27 31.61
N SER A 283 32.40 -6.02 31.76
CA SER A 283 31.40 -5.40 30.85
C SER A 283 31.98 -4.62 29.65
N ALA A 284 33.30 -4.51 29.52
CA ALA A 284 33.91 -3.78 28.41
C ALA A 284 33.92 -4.61 27.11
N LYS A 285 32.85 -4.54 26.31
CA LYS A 285 33.02 -4.71 24.85
C LYS A 285 33.73 -3.47 24.31
N SER A 286 35.05 -3.56 24.19
CA SER A 286 35.89 -2.51 23.61
C SER A 286 35.52 -2.28 22.13
N PRO A 287 35.33 -1.03 21.65
CA PRO A 287 34.92 -0.74 20.29
C PRO A 287 36.14 -0.47 19.40
N VAL A 288 36.86 -1.50 18.95
CA VAL A 288 37.83 -1.36 17.85
C VAL A 288 37.93 -2.68 17.09
N VAL A 289 37.38 -2.76 15.87
CA VAL A 289 37.81 -3.74 14.86
C VAL A 289 38.13 -2.98 13.58
N SER A 290 39.40 -2.61 13.46
CA SER A 290 40.04 -2.19 12.22
C SER A 290 40.16 -3.39 11.27
N ARG A 291 39.68 -3.24 10.03
CA ARG A 291 40.04 -4.13 8.91
C ARG A 291 41.54 -4.01 8.60
N LYS A 292 42.21 -5.15 8.39
CA LYS A 292 43.45 -5.23 7.59
C LYS A 292 43.32 -6.32 6.53
N TYR A 293 43.80 -5.98 5.34
CA TYR A 293 43.93 -6.81 4.15
C TYR A 293 45.23 -7.64 4.15
N SER A 294 45.12 -8.81 3.50
CA SER A 294 46.09 -9.58 2.69
C SER A 294 47.30 -10.33 3.28
N ALA A 295 47.43 -11.57 2.76
CA ALA A 295 48.64 -12.24 2.23
C ALA A 295 49.27 -13.40 3.04
N ALA A 296 49.88 -14.32 2.27
CA ALA A 296 50.61 -15.56 2.58
C ALA A 296 49.73 -16.82 2.81
N THR A 297 49.62 -17.83 1.92
CA THR A 297 50.59 -18.67 1.17
C THR A 297 51.24 -19.77 2.03
N GLN A 298 51.08 -21.03 1.59
CA GLN A 298 51.93 -22.23 1.86
C GLN A 298 51.95 -22.78 3.31
N SER A 299 52.07 -24.07 3.63
CA SER A 299 52.26 -25.33 2.89
C SER A 299 52.21 -26.49 3.93
N LEU A 300 51.95 -27.73 3.47
CA LEU A 300 52.38 -29.03 4.06
C LEU A 300 51.67 -29.47 5.37
N MET A 301 51.33 -30.75 5.61
CA MET A 301 51.77 -32.02 5.04
C MET A 301 50.82 -33.16 5.48
N ASN A 302 50.60 -34.14 4.59
CA ASN A 302 50.52 -35.61 4.75
C ASN A 302 49.70 -36.21 5.92
N VAL A 303 48.80 -37.17 5.68
CA VAL A 303 49.15 -38.61 5.54
C VAL A 303 48.33 -39.32 4.43
N ARG A 304 48.99 -40.32 3.83
CA ARG A 304 48.71 -41.09 2.61
C ARG A 304 48.24 -42.53 2.92
N ILE A 305 47.31 -43.05 2.09
CA ILE A 305 47.32 -44.36 1.34
C ILE A 305 47.03 -45.67 2.13
N PRO A 306 46.56 -46.81 1.53
CA PRO A 306 46.20 -47.14 0.13
C PRO A 306 44.82 -47.78 -0.14
N ALA A 307 44.50 -47.83 -1.44
CA ALA A 307 43.52 -48.69 -2.11
C ALA A 307 44.16 -49.96 -2.72
N VAL A 308 43.38 -51.03 -2.96
CA VAL A 308 43.47 -52.06 -4.06
C VAL A 308 42.11 -52.79 -4.08
N ARG A 309 41.23 -52.79 -5.10
CA ARG A 309 41.18 -53.29 -6.51
C ARG A 309 40.96 -54.81 -6.73
N LEU A 310 39.84 -55.08 -7.44
CA LEU A 310 39.52 -56.16 -8.42
C LEU A 310 39.29 -57.62 -7.99
N GLY A 311 38.15 -58.17 -8.46
CA GLY A 311 38.19 -59.36 -9.34
C GLY A 311 37.16 -60.48 -9.13
N LEU A 312 36.25 -60.61 -10.11
CA LEU A 312 35.75 -61.86 -10.75
C LEU A 312 34.64 -62.74 -10.09
N LEU A 313 33.53 -62.82 -10.84
CA LEU A 313 32.50 -63.89 -10.95
C LEU A 313 33.13 -65.25 -11.36
N PRO A 314 32.52 -66.46 -11.15
CA PRO A 314 31.20 -66.82 -11.74
C PRO A 314 30.30 -67.89 -11.05
N ALA A 315 29.04 -67.93 -11.53
CA ALA A 315 28.11 -69.06 -11.74
C ALA A 315 27.52 -69.90 -10.57
N GLY A 316 26.18 -70.05 -10.56
CA GLY A 316 25.48 -71.06 -9.76
C GLY A 316 23.95 -70.91 -9.61
N ILE A 317 23.22 -71.05 -10.72
CA ILE A 317 21.77 -71.22 -10.98
C ILE A 317 20.88 -71.79 -9.84
N ALA A 318 19.70 -71.17 -9.60
CA ALA A 318 18.40 -71.87 -9.43
C ALA A 318 17.20 -70.91 -9.64
N LEU A 319 16.31 -71.29 -10.57
CA LEU A 319 15.09 -70.62 -11.04
C LEU A 319 13.97 -70.52 -9.99
N ALA A 320 13.16 -69.44 -10.05
CA ALA A 320 11.68 -69.48 -10.10
C ALA A 320 11.01 -68.10 -10.32
N LEU A 321 10.53 -67.89 -11.55
CA LEU A 321 9.28 -67.21 -11.99
C LEU A 321 8.81 -65.86 -11.37
N ALA A 322 9.05 -64.76 -12.12
CA ALA A 322 8.10 -63.65 -12.31
C ALA A 322 8.40 -62.94 -13.66
N PRO A 323 7.41 -62.61 -14.51
CA PRO A 323 7.63 -62.05 -15.85
C PRO A 323 8.09 -60.59 -15.84
N SER A 324 9.03 -60.34 -16.75
CA SER A 324 9.91 -59.18 -16.86
C SER A 324 9.26 -57.95 -17.48
N PHE A 325 9.57 -56.78 -16.90
CA PHE A 325 9.76 -55.55 -17.67
C PHE A 325 11.25 -55.46 -18.08
N ALA A 326 11.48 -54.83 -19.24
CA ALA A 326 12.75 -54.43 -19.84
C ALA A 326 13.42 -55.41 -20.83
N SER A 327 13.27 -55.08 -22.11
CA SER A 327 14.36 -55.07 -23.08
C SER A 327 14.13 -53.92 -24.05
N ALA A 328 15.05 -52.96 -24.06
CA ALA A 328 15.57 -52.35 -25.28
C ALA A 328 16.72 -51.40 -24.88
N GLN A 329 17.94 -51.92 -24.95
CA GLN A 329 19.14 -51.13 -25.14
C GLN A 329 19.74 -51.61 -26.47
N ASP A 330 19.48 -50.85 -27.53
CA ASP A 330 20.35 -50.70 -28.71
C ASP A 330 19.76 -49.64 -29.65
N ALA A 331 20.28 -48.41 -29.53
CA ALA A 331 20.36 -47.41 -30.60
C ALA A 331 21.26 -46.26 -30.14
N ALA A 332 22.57 -46.51 -30.09
CA ALA A 332 23.55 -45.43 -30.15
C ALA A 332 23.91 -45.21 -31.64
N ALA A 333 23.28 -44.22 -32.29
CA ALA A 333 23.81 -43.37 -33.37
C ALA A 333 22.67 -42.65 -34.10
N GLY A 334 22.66 -41.31 -34.05
CA GLY A 334 21.93 -40.45 -34.98
C GLY A 334 20.61 -39.87 -34.44
N GLY A 335 20.59 -38.53 -34.30
CA GLY A 335 19.39 -37.75 -34.01
C GLY A 335 19.44 -37.12 -32.63
N THR A 336 19.91 -35.87 -32.56
CA THR A 336 19.62 -34.94 -31.46
C THR A 336 18.16 -35.05 -31.05
N THR A 337 17.89 -35.44 -29.81
CA THR A 337 16.58 -35.26 -29.18
C THR A 337 16.28 -33.77 -29.15
N ASP A 338 15.36 -33.32 -30.01
CA ASP A 338 14.86 -31.96 -30.00
C ASP A 338 14.12 -31.75 -28.66
N LEU A 339 14.70 -30.93 -27.78
CA LEU A 339 14.06 -30.51 -26.55
C LEU A 339 12.88 -29.62 -26.93
N ASP A 340 11.65 -30.05 -26.60
CA ASP A 340 10.44 -29.23 -26.74
C ASP A 340 10.69 -27.84 -26.11
N ARG A 341 10.77 -26.80 -26.94
CA ARG A 341 11.02 -25.43 -26.51
C ARG A 341 9.77 -24.92 -25.78
N ILE A 342 9.93 -24.51 -24.51
CA ILE A 342 8.80 -24.11 -23.66
C ILE A 342 8.58 -22.59 -23.80
N SER A 343 7.31 -22.18 -23.95
CA SER A 343 6.91 -20.78 -23.81
C SER A 343 6.80 -20.43 -22.33
N VAL A 344 7.52 -19.40 -21.88
CA VAL A 344 7.53 -18.92 -20.50
C VAL A 344 6.97 -17.50 -20.46
N THR A 345 6.10 -17.19 -19.48
CA THR A 345 5.61 -15.81 -19.29
C THR A 345 6.78 -14.85 -19.07
N GLY A 346 6.79 -13.72 -19.80
CA GLY A 346 7.83 -12.70 -19.73
C GLY A 346 8.83 -12.68 -20.88
N SER A 347 8.73 -13.62 -21.84
CA SER A 347 9.53 -13.65 -23.09
C SER A 347 8.72 -14.25 -24.23
N ARG A 348 8.84 -13.69 -25.45
CA ARG A 348 8.33 -14.34 -26.68
C ARG A 348 9.34 -15.28 -27.33
N ILE A 349 10.60 -15.20 -26.92
CA ILE A 349 11.62 -16.16 -27.33
C ILE A 349 11.36 -17.45 -26.55
N ARG A 350 11.10 -18.55 -27.27
CA ARG A 350 10.93 -19.89 -26.68
C ARG A 350 12.28 -20.37 -26.15
N GLN A 351 12.32 -20.81 -24.88
CA GLN A 351 13.55 -21.23 -24.21
C GLN A 351 13.45 -22.68 -23.73
N ALA A 352 14.59 -23.37 -23.63
CA ALA A 352 14.67 -24.74 -23.14
C ALA A 352 14.66 -24.84 -21.59
N SER A 353 14.72 -23.70 -20.88
CA SER A 353 14.78 -23.65 -19.42
C SER A 353 13.72 -22.72 -18.83
N MET A 354 13.14 -23.11 -17.70
CA MET A 354 12.27 -22.26 -16.88
C MET A 354 13.05 -21.23 -16.04
N GLU A 355 14.37 -21.37 -15.89
CA GLU A 355 15.21 -20.40 -15.17
C GLU A 355 15.51 -19.17 -16.06
N THR A 356 14.67 -18.15 -15.94
CA THR A 356 14.80 -16.89 -16.70
C THR A 356 15.42 -15.77 -15.87
N ALA A 357 15.80 -14.68 -16.53
CA ALA A 357 16.25 -13.45 -15.88
C ALA A 357 15.14 -12.76 -15.05
N GLN A 358 13.87 -13.16 -15.21
CA GLN A 358 12.71 -12.52 -14.58
C GLN A 358 12.15 -13.40 -13.44
N PRO A 359 11.66 -12.81 -12.34
CA PRO A 359 11.00 -13.56 -11.27
C PRO A 359 9.58 -13.98 -11.68
N VAL A 360 9.36 -15.29 -11.84
CA VAL A 360 8.04 -15.88 -12.15
C VAL A 360 7.63 -16.84 -11.04
N ILE A 361 6.42 -16.63 -10.49
CA ILE A 361 5.77 -17.56 -9.57
C ILE A 361 4.87 -18.47 -10.39
N ALA A 362 5.23 -19.75 -10.50
CA ALA A 362 4.38 -20.76 -11.12
C ALA A 362 3.60 -21.56 -10.07
N LEU A 363 2.30 -21.74 -10.30
CA LEU A 363 1.41 -22.64 -9.57
C LEU A 363 0.93 -23.71 -10.53
N GLN A 364 1.39 -24.95 -10.34
CA GLN A 364 0.97 -26.08 -11.18
C GLN A 364 -0.39 -26.61 -10.75
N ARG A 365 -1.04 -27.40 -11.60
CA ARG A 365 -2.34 -28.04 -11.31
C ARG A 365 -2.37 -28.73 -9.94
N ALA A 366 -1.32 -29.50 -9.65
CA ALA A 366 -1.20 -30.23 -8.39
C ALA A 366 -1.12 -29.30 -7.17
N ASP A 367 -0.57 -28.09 -7.31
CA ASP A 367 -0.53 -27.09 -6.23
C ASP A 367 -1.90 -26.46 -6.04
N ILE A 368 -2.61 -26.19 -7.14
CA ILE A 368 -3.98 -25.63 -7.13
C ILE A 368 -4.95 -26.59 -6.43
N GLU A 369 -4.91 -27.88 -6.75
CA GLU A 369 -5.82 -28.89 -6.18
C GLU A 369 -5.66 -29.06 -4.65
N LYS A 370 -4.46 -28.80 -4.11
CA LYS A 370 -4.14 -28.98 -2.69
C LYS A 370 -4.56 -27.80 -1.80
N GLN A 371 -4.99 -26.67 -2.36
CA GLN A 371 -5.30 -25.45 -1.60
C GLN A 371 -6.77 -25.34 -1.15
N GLY A 372 -7.68 -26.15 -1.73
CA GLY A 372 -9.10 -26.12 -1.38
C GLY A 372 -9.89 -24.91 -1.92
N PHE A 373 -9.24 -24.00 -2.64
CA PHE A 373 -9.88 -22.87 -3.32
C PHE A 373 -10.63 -23.33 -4.58
N THR A 374 -11.73 -22.64 -4.88
CA THR A 374 -12.68 -23.01 -5.96
C THR A 374 -12.76 -21.99 -7.09
N SER A 375 -12.01 -20.88 -7.01
CA SER A 375 -11.94 -19.87 -8.05
C SER A 375 -10.49 -19.47 -8.34
N VAL A 376 -10.21 -19.06 -9.58
CA VAL A 376 -8.88 -18.56 -9.98
C VAL A 376 -8.52 -17.32 -9.17
N ALA A 377 -9.50 -16.43 -8.94
CA ALA A 377 -9.33 -15.24 -8.14
C ALA A 377 -8.86 -15.55 -6.71
N ASP A 378 -9.48 -16.52 -6.01
CA ASP A 378 -9.08 -16.86 -4.64
C ASP A 378 -7.64 -17.40 -4.59
N ILE A 379 -7.23 -18.19 -5.58
CA ILE A 379 -5.86 -18.72 -5.67
C ILE A 379 -4.85 -17.58 -5.81
N VAL A 380 -5.09 -16.65 -6.73
CA VAL A 380 -4.19 -15.52 -7.00
C VAL A 380 -4.21 -14.50 -5.85
N GLN A 381 -5.36 -14.22 -5.25
CA GLN A 381 -5.53 -13.29 -4.13
C GLN A 381 -4.77 -13.73 -2.87
N ASN A 382 -4.59 -15.04 -2.71
CA ASN A 382 -3.86 -15.62 -1.60
C ASN A 382 -2.35 -15.71 -1.83
N LEU A 383 -1.79 -15.32 -2.99
CA LEU A 383 -0.33 -15.21 -3.16
C LEU A 383 0.27 -14.11 -2.28
N SER A 384 1.52 -14.28 -1.84
CA SER A 384 2.22 -13.29 -1.01
C SER A 384 2.49 -11.96 -1.73
N ALA A 385 2.68 -12.01 -3.05
CA ALA A 385 2.98 -10.85 -3.89
C ALA A 385 1.73 -10.03 -4.27
N THR A 386 0.54 -10.59 -4.04
CA THR A 386 -0.73 -9.90 -4.29
C THR A 386 -1.01 -8.92 -3.16
N GLY A 387 -1.60 -7.79 -3.51
CA GLY A 387 -2.12 -6.78 -2.60
C GLY A 387 -3.46 -7.17 -1.98
N SER A 388 -4.17 -6.16 -1.48
CA SER A 388 -5.57 -6.29 -1.08
C SER A 388 -6.49 -6.50 -2.28
N PRO A 389 -7.62 -7.21 -2.11
CA PRO A 389 -8.57 -7.35 -3.19
C PRO A 389 -9.16 -5.98 -3.53
N ALA A 390 -9.16 -5.58 -4.81
CA ALA A 390 -9.68 -4.27 -5.21
C ALA A 390 -11.16 -4.11 -4.84
N ILE A 391 -11.95 -5.17 -5.06
CA ILE A 391 -13.33 -5.31 -4.58
C ILE A 391 -13.43 -6.66 -3.86
N SER A 392 -13.73 -6.64 -2.56
CA SER A 392 -13.95 -7.85 -1.79
C SER A 392 -15.40 -8.30 -1.85
N ARG A 393 -15.64 -9.58 -1.60
CA ARG A 393 -16.99 -10.13 -1.37
C ARG A 393 -17.63 -9.61 -0.07
N ALA A 394 -16.84 -9.02 0.82
CA ALA A 394 -17.30 -8.35 2.04
C ALA A 394 -17.61 -6.86 1.85
N ASP A 395 -17.46 -6.35 0.64
CA ASP A 395 -17.77 -4.97 0.29
C ASP A 395 -19.16 -4.87 -0.35
N ALA A 396 -20.18 -4.94 0.51
CA ALA A 396 -21.59 -4.88 0.11
C ALA A 396 -22.02 -3.52 -0.46
N LEU A 397 -21.24 -2.46 -0.20
CA LEU A 397 -21.47 -1.09 -0.69
C LEU A 397 -20.79 -0.78 -2.03
N SER A 398 -20.12 -1.77 -2.64
CA SER A 398 -19.54 -1.61 -3.98
C SER A 398 -20.60 -1.25 -5.04
N SER A 399 -20.24 -0.36 -5.96
CA SER A 399 -21.11 0.14 -7.04
C SER A 399 -20.36 0.16 -8.39
N GLY A 400 -21.04 0.52 -9.49
CA GLY A 400 -20.47 0.53 -10.85
C GLY A 400 -20.73 -0.75 -11.65
N GLU A 401 -20.04 -0.90 -12.79
CA GLU A 401 -20.14 -2.09 -13.66
C GLU A 401 -19.34 -3.29 -13.12
N GLU A 402 -18.38 -3.04 -12.24
CA GLU A 402 -17.47 -4.05 -11.66
C GLU A 402 -18.06 -4.81 -10.46
N VAL A 403 -19.27 -4.45 -10.00
CA VAL A 403 -19.90 -5.08 -8.84
C VAL A 403 -20.10 -6.58 -9.05
N GLY A 404 -19.72 -7.37 -8.05
CA GLY A 404 -19.72 -8.84 -8.11
C GLY A 404 -18.50 -9.45 -8.80
N GLY A 405 -17.64 -8.58 -9.37
CA GLY A 405 -16.31 -8.82 -9.91
C GLY A 405 -15.31 -9.49 -8.97
N GLN A 406 -14.30 -10.16 -9.53
CA GLN A 406 -13.09 -10.50 -8.79
C GLN A 406 -11.84 -10.03 -9.55
N TYR A 407 -11.11 -9.10 -8.94
CA TYR A 407 -9.99 -8.41 -9.55
C TYR A 407 -8.73 -8.56 -8.70
N VAL A 408 -7.59 -8.75 -9.36
CA VAL A 408 -6.30 -8.92 -8.70
C VAL A 408 -5.49 -7.62 -8.77
N ASP A 409 -4.88 -7.26 -7.66
CA ASP A 409 -3.92 -6.17 -7.56
C ASP A 409 -2.56 -6.76 -7.14
N LEU A 410 -1.52 -6.64 -7.98
CA LEU A 410 -0.16 -6.99 -7.57
C LEU A 410 0.52 -5.80 -6.89
N ARG A 411 1.15 -6.04 -5.73
CA ARG A 411 1.93 -5.05 -4.97
C ARG A 411 1.14 -3.83 -4.42
N ASN A 412 -0.20 -3.86 -4.40
CA ASN A 412 -1.05 -2.72 -4.02
C ASN A 412 -0.84 -1.51 -4.95
N LEU A 413 -0.73 -1.79 -6.25
CA LEU A 413 -0.58 -0.79 -7.30
C LEU A 413 -1.86 -0.65 -8.13
N GLY A 414 -2.99 -1.20 -7.70
CA GLY A 414 -4.27 -1.14 -8.40
C GLY A 414 -4.46 -2.26 -9.44
N PRO A 415 -5.70 -2.75 -9.62
CA PRO A 415 -6.01 -3.82 -10.56
C PRO A 415 -5.79 -3.41 -12.03
N GLU A 416 -5.97 -2.13 -12.38
CA GLU A 416 -5.73 -1.57 -13.71
C GLU A 416 -4.25 -1.57 -14.12
N ARG A 417 -3.34 -1.87 -13.19
CA ARG A 417 -1.89 -1.96 -13.42
C ARG A 417 -1.39 -3.40 -13.45
N THR A 418 -2.30 -4.38 -13.34
CA THR A 418 -2.00 -5.82 -13.41
C THR A 418 -2.60 -6.43 -14.67
N LEU A 419 -1.75 -6.91 -15.57
CA LEU A 419 -2.20 -7.53 -16.81
C LEU A 419 -2.62 -8.99 -16.58
N VAL A 420 -3.81 -9.37 -17.06
CA VAL A 420 -4.28 -10.75 -17.02
C VAL A 420 -4.35 -11.34 -18.43
N LEU A 421 -3.74 -12.52 -18.59
CA LEU A 421 -3.66 -13.26 -19.85
C LEU A 421 -4.31 -14.64 -19.71
N LEU A 422 -4.91 -15.14 -20.78
CA LEU A 422 -5.33 -16.52 -20.96
C LEU A 422 -4.56 -17.09 -22.16
N ASP A 423 -3.73 -18.11 -21.91
CA ASP A 423 -2.81 -18.68 -22.90
C ASP A 423 -1.93 -17.62 -23.60
N GLY A 424 -1.41 -16.65 -22.84
CA GLY A 424 -0.58 -15.56 -23.37
C GLY A 424 -1.33 -14.49 -24.17
N LYS A 425 -2.65 -14.58 -24.31
CA LYS A 425 -3.49 -13.58 -24.99
C LYS A 425 -4.31 -12.79 -23.96
N ARG A 426 -4.51 -11.48 -24.19
CA ARG A 426 -5.22 -10.58 -23.26
C ARG A 426 -6.66 -11.05 -22.99
N MET A 427 -7.10 -10.85 -21.76
CA MET A 427 -8.51 -10.91 -21.37
C MET A 427 -9.17 -9.54 -21.60
N GLY A 428 -10.49 -9.53 -21.80
CA GLY A 428 -11.26 -8.29 -21.92
C GLY A 428 -11.37 -7.57 -20.58
N THR A 429 -11.48 -6.25 -20.63
CA THR A 429 -11.54 -5.36 -19.46
C THR A 429 -12.87 -4.62 -19.38
N SER A 430 -13.18 -4.07 -18.20
CA SER A 430 -14.27 -3.09 -18.03
C SER A 430 -13.88 -1.70 -18.60
N THR A 431 -14.80 -0.73 -18.62
CA THR A 431 -14.46 0.68 -18.93
C THR A 431 -13.45 1.24 -17.93
N GLY A 432 -13.46 0.77 -16.68
CA GLY A 432 -12.46 1.03 -15.65
C GLY A 432 -11.11 0.34 -15.88
N GLY A 433 -11.00 -0.55 -16.87
CA GLY A 433 -9.77 -1.29 -17.18
C GLY A 433 -9.56 -2.54 -16.34
N TYR A 434 -10.61 -3.06 -15.68
CA TYR A 434 -10.48 -4.17 -14.74
C TYR A 434 -10.72 -5.51 -15.45
N THR A 435 -9.90 -6.52 -15.17
CA THR A 435 -10.10 -7.88 -15.70
C THR A 435 -10.71 -8.81 -14.66
N ASP A 436 -11.91 -9.31 -14.95
CA ASP A 436 -12.62 -10.21 -14.04
C ASP A 436 -12.11 -11.66 -14.12
N LEU A 437 -11.36 -12.07 -13.09
CA LEU A 437 -10.83 -13.44 -12.95
C LEU A 437 -11.93 -14.46 -12.65
N ALA A 438 -13.10 -14.03 -12.18
CA ALA A 438 -14.22 -14.94 -11.95
C ALA A 438 -14.74 -15.53 -13.26
N SER A 439 -14.43 -14.93 -14.41
CA SER A 439 -14.84 -15.41 -15.74
C SER A 439 -14.14 -16.71 -16.17
N ILE A 440 -13.04 -17.10 -15.52
CA ILE A 440 -12.21 -18.24 -15.91
C ILE A 440 -12.50 -19.43 -14.96
N PRO A 441 -13.04 -20.56 -15.48
CA PRO A 441 -13.31 -21.73 -14.65
C PRO A 441 -12.02 -22.40 -14.20
N THR A 442 -11.97 -22.90 -12.96
CA THR A 442 -10.75 -23.53 -12.42
C THR A 442 -10.47 -24.89 -13.03
N SER A 443 -11.49 -25.55 -13.58
CA SER A 443 -11.39 -26.88 -14.19
C SER A 443 -10.54 -26.93 -15.45
N VAL A 444 -10.44 -25.81 -16.17
CA VAL A 444 -9.70 -25.70 -17.44
C VAL A 444 -8.29 -25.15 -17.26
N VAL A 445 -7.90 -24.80 -16.04
CA VAL A 445 -6.58 -24.27 -15.72
C VAL A 445 -5.60 -25.40 -15.47
N GLU A 446 -4.54 -25.45 -16.28
CA GLU A 446 -3.38 -26.32 -16.10
C GLU A 446 -2.41 -25.72 -15.09
N ARG A 447 -2.09 -24.43 -15.26
CA ARG A 447 -1.22 -23.70 -14.32
C ARG A 447 -1.46 -22.20 -14.39
N ILE A 448 -1.02 -21.50 -13.34
CA ILE A 448 -1.03 -20.04 -13.26
C ILE A 448 0.42 -19.56 -13.11
N GLU A 449 0.83 -18.64 -13.97
CA GLU A 449 2.14 -17.99 -13.93
C GLU A 449 1.96 -16.51 -13.54
N VAL A 450 2.63 -16.07 -12.49
CA VAL A 450 2.63 -14.66 -12.05
C VAL A 450 4.03 -14.09 -12.20
N LEU A 451 4.19 -13.20 -13.18
CA LEU A 451 5.39 -12.40 -13.39
C LEU A 451 5.30 -11.16 -12.49
N THR A 452 6.22 -11.03 -11.55
CA THR A 452 6.21 -9.95 -10.55
C THR A 452 7.16 -8.79 -10.90
N ASP A 453 7.54 -8.70 -12.17
CA ASP A 453 8.37 -7.66 -12.78
C ASP A 453 7.58 -6.85 -13.82
N GLY A 454 7.99 -5.61 -14.06
CA GLY A 454 7.41 -4.75 -15.09
C GLY A 454 7.61 -5.37 -16.48
N ALA A 455 6.52 -5.50 -17.23
CA ALA A 455 6.49 -6.26 -18.47
C ALA A 455 5.88 -5.48 -19.65
N SER A 456 5.74 -4.15 -19.54
CA SER A 456 5.17 -3.33 -20.62
C SER A 456 5.97 -3.38 -21.93
N ALA A 457 7.30 -3.52 -21.88
CA ALA A 457 8.09 -3.72 -23.10
C ALA A 457 7.76 -5.04 -23.83
N ILE A 458 7.24 -6.04 -23.10
CA ILE A 458 6.80 -7.31 -23.67
C ILE A 458 5.34 -7.22 -24.05
N TYR A 459 4.44 -6.84 -23.14
CA TYR A 459 3.01 -7.00 -23.34
C TYR A 459 2.25 -5.71 -23.69
N GLY A 460 2.85 -4.51 -23.56
CA GLY A 460 2.17 -3.21 -23.78
C GLY A 460 1.62 -2.58 -22.49
N SER A 461 0.59 -1.75 -22.61
CA SER A 461 -0.08 -1.08 -21.48
C SER A 461 -0.51 -2.07 -20.38
N ASP A 462 -0.68 -1.57 -19.15
CA ASP A 462 -1.31 -2.27 -18.01
C ASP A 462 -0.43 -3.37 -17.35
N ALA A 463 0.79 -3.59 -17.85
CA ALA A 463 1.76 -4.54 -17.29
C ALA A 463 2.82 -3.86 -16.39
N ILE A 464 2.39 -2.87 -15.59
CA ILE A 464 3.27 -2.11 -14.69
C ILE A 464 3.57 -2.90 -13.42
N ALA A 465 2.54 -3.41 -12.74
CA ALA A 465 2.67 -4.13 -11.47
C ALA A 465 3.08 -5.60 -11.67
N GLY A 466 2.79 -6.16 -12.84
CA GLY A 466 3.13 -7.52 -13.22
C GLY A 466 2.12 -8.12 -14.21
N VAL A 467 2.24 -9.43 -14.43
CA VAL A 467 1.36 -10.19 -15.34
C VAL A 467 0.90 -11.48 -14.67
N VAL A 468 -0.39 -11.76 -14.72
CA VAL A 468 -1.00 -13.04 -14.33
C VAL A 468 -1.42 -13.78 -15.61
N ASN A 469 -0.68 -14.81 -15.99
CA ASN A 469 -0.97 -15.62 -17.16
C ASN A 469 -1.55 -16.98 -16.74
N ILE A 470 -2.78 -17.23 -17.18
CA ILE A 470 -3.52 -18.44 -16.89
C ILE A 470 -3.39 -19.36 -18.09
N ILE A 471 -2.76 -20.51 -17.89
CA ILE A 471 -2.51 -21.47 -18.96
C ILE A 471 -3.59 -22.55 -18.89
N THR A 472 -4.26 -22.76 -20.01
CA THR A 472 -5.34 -23.75 -20.10
C THR A 472 -4.80 -25.15 -20.32
N ARG A 473 -5.60 -26.15 -19.96
CA ARG A 473 -5.33 -27.56 -20.25
C ARG A 473 -5.38 -27.77 -21.75
N LYS A 474 -4.24 -28.04 -22.35
CA LYS A 474 -4.10 -28.40 -23.78
C LYS A 474 -3.84 -29.89 -23.89
N ASN A 475 -4.35 -30.52 -24.93
CA ASN A 475 -4.14 -31.95 -25.21
C ASN A 475 -4.58 -32.87 -24.06
N PHE A 476 -5.65 -32.50 -23.33
CA PHE A 476 -6.22 -33.40 -22.33
C PHE A 476 -6.82 -34.61 -23.06
N ASP A 477 -6.61 -35.81 -22.54
CA ASP A 477 -7.12 -37.05 -23.10
C ASP A 477 -7.83 -37.86 -22.02
N GLY A 478 -9.11 -38.13 -22.22
CA GLY A 478 -9.98 -38.80 -21.25
C GLY A 478 -11.06 -37.89 -20.67
N LEU A 479 -11.62 -38.31 -19.53
CA LEU A 479 -12.73 -37.60 -18.87
C LEU A 479 -12.43 -37.38 -17.39
N GLU A 480 -12.66 -36.16 -16.90
CA GLU A 480 -12.58 -35.81 -15.49
C GLU A 480 -13.88 -35.14 -15.04
N ALA A 481 -14.47 -35.64 -13.96
CA ALA A 481 -15.61 -35.02 -13.31
C ALA A 481 -15.29 -34.77 -11.84
N SER A 482 -15.63 -33.59 -11.31
CA SER A 482 -15.50 -33.32 -9.88
C SER A 482 -16.69 -32.61 -9.28
N VAL A 483 -16.96 -32.95 -8.02
CA VAL A 483 -17.98 -32.33 -7.17
C VAL A 483 -17.27 -31.80 -5.94
N TYR A 484 -17.56 -30.56 -5.58
CA TYR A 484 -17.10 -29.89 -4.38
C TYR A 484 -18.31 -29.39 -3.60
N GLY A 485 -18.33 -29.64 -2.29
CA GLY A 485 -19.32 -29.10 -1.36
C GLY A 485 -18.64 -28.63 -0.09
N GLY A 486 -19.01 -27.45 0.39
CA GLY A 486 -18.52 -26.93 1.67
C GLY A 486 -19.43 -25.87 2.27
N GLN A 487 -19.16 -25.52 3.52
CA GLN A 487 -19.89 -24.48 4.27
C GLN A 487 -19.06 -24.00 5.47
N TYR A 488 -19.45 -22.86 6.04
CA TYR A 488 -18.89 -22.40 7.31
C TYR A 488 -19.42 -23.21 8.50
N GLY A 489 -18.68 -23.20 9.61
CA GLY A 489 -19.06 -23.88 10.85
C GLY A 489 -20.40 -23.42 11.45
N GLN A 490 -20.90 -22.25 11.05
CA GLN A 490 -22.19 -21.67 11.44
C GLN A 490 -23.38 -22.25 10.66
N GLY A 491 -23.15 -23.03 9.60
CA GLY A 491 -24.20 -23.61 8.75
C GLY A 491 -24.67 -22.72 7.61
N ASP A 492 -23.95 -21.64 7.32
CA ASP A 492 -24.20 -20.66 6.26
C ASP A 492 -23.07 -20.65 5.20
N GLY A 493 -23.19 -19.79 4.19
CA GLY A 493 -22.19 -19.61 3.14
C GLY A 493 -21.85 -20.88 2.38
N GLN A 494 -22.86 -21.73 2.10
CA GLN A 494 -22.67 -22.99 1.38
C GLN A 494 -22.07 -22.73 -0.01
N LYS A 495 -21.07 -23.53 -0.40
CA LYS A 495 -20.52 -23.52 -1.76
C LYS A 495 -20.62 -24.89 -2.40
N GLN A 496 -21.06 -24.91 -3.64
CA GLN A 496 -21.20 -26.09 -4.48
C GLN A 496 -20.51 -25.84 -5.81
N VAL A 497 -19.63 -26.73 -6.23
CA VAL A 497 -18.97 -26.65 -7.54
C VAL A 497 -19.03 -28.00 -8.23
N TYR A 498 -19.51 -27.98 -9.47
CA TYR A 498 -19.52 -29.13 -10.37
C TYR A 498 -18.65 -28.81 -11.57
N ASN A 499 -17.66 -29.66 -11.82
CA ASN A 499 -16.76 -29.54 -12.96
C ASN A 499 -16.84 -30.78 -13.82
N PHE A 500 -16.78 -30.57 -15.13
CA PHE A 500 -16.68 -31.62 -16.13
C PHE A 500 -15.64 -31.19 -17.16
N VAL A 501 -14.66 -32.05 -17.42
CA VAL A 501 -13.65 -31.85 -18.46
C VAL A 501 -13.58 -33.12 -19.29
N TYR A 502 -13.64 -32.98 -20.61
CA TYR A 502 -13.49 -34.06 -21.56
C TYR A 502 -12.46 -33.63 -22.60
N GLY A 503 -11.57 -34.54 -22.98
CA GLY A 503 -10.63 -34.27 -24.04
C GLY A 503 -10.33 -35.51 -24.83
N GLN A 504 -9.94 -35.29 -26.08
CA GLN A 504 -9.53 -36.34 -27.00
C GLN A 504 -8.34 -35.85 -27.79
N THR A 505 -7.28 -36.65 -27.80
CA THR A 505 -6.07 -36.39 -28.58
C THR A 505 -5.89 -37.47 -29.64
N GLY A 506 -5.72 -37.07 -30.90
CA GLY A 506 -5.44 -37.94 -32.04
C GLY A 506 -4.10 -37.61 -32.69
N GLU A 507 -3.81 -38.23 -33.85
CA GLU A 507 -2.52 -38.08 -34.53
C GLU A 507 -2.22 -36.66 -35.04
N ARG A 508 -3.26 -35.90 -35.42
CA ARG A 508 -3.13 -34.57 -36.03
C ARG A 508 -3.86 -33.47 -35.27
N GLY A 509 -4.33 -33.72 -34.06
CA GLY A 509 -5.07 -32.70 -33.33
C GLY A 509 -5.62 -33.16 -31.99
N SER A 510 -6.04 -32.18 -31.21
CA SER A 510 -6.60 -32.37 -29.87
C SER A 510 -7.77 -31.43 -29.66
N ILE A 511 -8.80 -31.88 -28.96
CA ILE A 511 -9.87 -31.01 -28.47
C ILE A 511 -10.02 -31.21 -26.96
N THR A 512 -10.20 -30.13 -26.21
CA THR A 512 -10.58 -30.20 -24.79
C THR A 512 -11.80 -29.31 -24.55
N PHE A 513 -12.80 -29.88 -23.90
CA PHE A 513 -14.03 -29.23 -23.49
C PHE A 513 -14.10 -29.21 -21.96
N GLY A 514 -14.51 -28.08 -21.40
CA GLY A 514 -14.72 -27.90 -19.97
C GLY A 514 -16.05 -27.22 -19.68
N ALA A 515 -16.75 -27.66 -18.64
CA ALA A 515 -17.93 -27.02 -18.10
C ALA A 515 -17.82 -26.92 -16.58
N GLU A 516 -18.27 -25.79 -16.03
CA GLU A 516 -18.29 -25.52 -14.59
C GLU A 516 -19.64 -24.89 -14.20
N TYR A 517 -20.21 -25.37 -13.11
CA TYR A 517 -21.27 -24.69 -12.37
C TYR A 517 -20.75 -24.43 -10.95
N SER A 518 -20.82 -23.20 -10.48
CA SER A 518 -20.48 -22.82 -9.12
C SER A 518 -21.63 -22.01 -8.52
N LYS A 519 -22.02 -22.34 -7.28
CA LYS A 519 -22.98 -21.58 -6.49
C LYS A 519 -22.39 -21.36 -5.10
N GLU A 520 -22.50 -20.15 -4.62
CA GLU A 520 -22.09 -19.72 -3.28
C GLU A 520 -23.21 -18.87 -2.68
N ASP A 521 -23.68 -19.30 -1.52
CA ASP A 521 -24.74 -18.61 -0.77
C ASP A 521 -24.16 -17.49 0.11
N GLU A 522 -25.02 -16.57 0.50
CA GLU A 522 -24.67 -15.42 1.31
C GLU A 522 -24.28 -15.77 2.75
N VAL A 523 -23.63 -14.83 3.42
CA VAL A 523 -23.41 -14.86 4.87
C VAL A 523 -23.97 -13.57 5.44
N GLN A 524 -24.86 -13.66 6.45
CA GLN A 524 -25.43 -12.47 7.09
C GLN A 524 -24.39 -11.81 8.01
N ALA A 525 -24.35 -10.47 8.03
CA ALA A 525 -23.42 -9.76 8.90
C ALA A 525 -23.69 -9.99 10.40
N LYS A 526 -24.96 -10.18 10.80
CA LYS A 526 -25.34 -10.50 12.18
C LYS A 526 -24.80 -11.84 12.71
N ASP A 527 -24.43 -12.75 11.80
CA ASP A 527 -23.97 -14.11 12.15
C ASP A 527 -22.47 -14.17 12.48
N ARG A 528 -21.74 -13.06 12.35
CA ARG A 528 -20.33 -12.96 12.80
C ARG A 528 -20.17 -11.87 13.86
N SER A 529 -19.36 -12.15 14.88
CA SER A 529 -19.23 -11.26 16.05
C SER A 529 -18.67 -9.88 15.68
N PHE A 530 -17.75 -9.82 14.72
CA PHE A 530 -17.08 -8.60 14.27
C PHE A 530 -17.92 -7.72 13.33
N SER A 531 -18.94 -8.27 12.67
CA SER A 531 -19.83 -7.53 11.73
C SER A 531 -21.25 -7.37 12.24
N ARG A 532 -21.61 -7.99 13.37
CA ARG A 532 -22.95 -7.90 13.97
C ARG A 532 -23.37 -6.47 14.30
N TYR A 533 -22.39 -5.63 14.62
CA TYR A 533 -22.57 -4.22 14.92
C TYR A 533 -21.74 -3.39 13.94
N PRO A 534 -22.16 -2.16 13.59
CA PRO A 534 -21.49 -1.36 12.55
C PRO A 534 -20.00 -1.17 12.87
N ASN A 535 -19.71 -0.83 14.13
CA ASN A 535 -18.36 -0.64 14.65
C ASN A 535 -17.86 -1.84 15.47
N GLY A 536 -18.31 -3.04 15.12
CA GLY A 536 -17.82 -4.30 15.67
C GLY A 536 -18.13 -4.54 17.15
N ARG A 537 -17.62 -5.65 17.69
CA ARG A 537 -17.98 -6.16 19.02
C ARG A 537 -17.53 -5.30 20.21
N PHE A 538 -16.58 -4.40 20.01
CA PHE A 538 -16.04 -3.56 21.08
C PHE A 538 -16.80 -2.23 21.23
N HIS A 539 -17.54 -1.81 20.20
CA HIS A 539 -18.44 -0.65 20.22
C HIS A 539 -19.86 -1.06 19.76
N PRO A 540 -20.56 -1.95 20.50
CA PRO A 540 -21.81 -2.54 20.03
C PRO A 540 -23.03 -1.63 20.12
N PHE A 541 -23.01 -0.56 20.93
CA PHE A 541 -24.18 0.28 21.20
C PHE A 541 -23.85 1.77 21.04
N PRO A 542 -24.82 2.62 20.63
CA PRO A 542 -24.68 4.07 20.65
C PRO A 542 -24.62 4.61 22.09
N THR A 543 -24.01 5.79 22.26
CA THR A 543 -24.03 6.60 23.48
C THR A 543 -24.74 7.93 23.22
N ASP A 544 -25.00 8.71 24.26
CA ASP A 544 -25.68 10.01 24.12
C ASP A 544 -24.86 11.01 23.25
N ASP A 545 -23.53 10.87 23.25
CA ASP A 545 -22.61 11.74 22.51
C ASP A 545 -22.10 11.14 21.17
N ASP A 546 -22.33 9.84 20.90
CA ASP A 546 -21.82 9.15 19.70
C ASP A 546 -22.74 8.00 19.26
N ALA A 547 -23.21 8.06 18.01
CA ALA A 547 -24.04 7.01 17.43
C ALA A 547 -23.30 5.67 17.21
N ASN A 548 -21.96 5.62 17.31
CA ASN A 548 -21.14 4.42 17.13
C ASN A 548 -21.47 3.66 15.82
N GLY A 549 -21.68 4.40 14.73
CA GLY A 549 -22.03 3.84 13.42
C GLY A 549 -23.49 3.34 13.31
N TRP A 550 -24.28 3.47 14.38
CA TRP A 550 -25.73 3.27 14.31
C TRP A 550 -26.40 4.48 13.63
N SER A 551 -27.55 4.22 13.03
CA SER A 551 -28.26 5.20 12.21
C SER A 551 -29.39 5.85 13.00
N PRO A 552 -29.49 7.19 13.02
CA PRO A 552 -30.66 7.89 13.60
C PRO A 552 -31.93 7.66 12.78
N ALA A 553 -31.80 7.28 11.50
CA ALA A 553 -32.95 6.79 10.73
C ALA A 553 -33.47 5.51 11.35
N SER A 554 -34.57 5.68 12.10
CA SER A 554 -35.17 4.65 12.93
C SER A 554 -36.15 3.80 12.13
N ASN A 555 -36.24 2.53 12.52
CA ASN A 555 -37.31 1.64 12.11
C ASN A 555 -38.67 2.04 12.70
N HIS A 556 -38.71 2.95 13.67
CA HIS A 556 -39.95 3.44 14.29
C HIS A 556 -40.48 4.72 13.63
N GLY A 557 -39.70 5.31 12.70
CA GLY A 557 -39.94 6.65 12.17
C GLY A 557 -39.64 7.74 13.21
N VAL A 558 -39.09 8.85 12.75
CA VAL A 558 -38.75 10.01 13.57
C VAL A 558 -39.44 11.21 12.95
N LEU A 559 -40.23 11.91 13.74
CA LEU A 559 -40.83 13.20 13.41
C LEU A 559 -39.97 14.31 14.00
N ILE A 560 -39.68 15.34 13.22
CA ILE A 560 -38.87 16.49 13.63
C ILE A 560 -39.79 17.70 13.74
N ASP A 561 -39.90 18.26 14.94
CA ASP A 561 -40.63 19.50 15.21
C ASP A 561 -39.65 20.65 15.41
N ASP A 562 -39.83 21.71 14.62
CA ASP A 562 -39.01 22.93 14.63
C ASP A 562 -39.45 23.95 15.70
N MET A 563 -40.49 23.66 16.50
CA MET A 563 -41.00 24.45 17.64
C MET A 563 -41.18 25.97 17.40
N GLY A 564 -41.17 26.44 16.15
CA GLY A 564 -41.16 27.87 15.83
C GLY A 564 -39.89 28.63 16.29
N THR A 565 -38.79 27.93 16.59
CA THR A 565 -37.51 28.56 16.95
C THR A 565 -36.85 29.22 15.72
N PRO A 566 -36.25 30.42 15.85
CA PRO A 566 -35.46 30.99 14.76
C PRO A 566 -34.34 30.03 14.35
N LYS A 567 -34.05 29.91 13.05
CA LYS A 567 -33.04 29.01 12.43
C LYS A 567 -31.62 29.07 13.04
N ASP A 568 -31.36 29.99 13.96
CA ASP A 568 -30.07 30.23 14.61
C ASP A 568 -29.94 29.52 15.99
N ALA A 569 -30.99 28.83 16.47
CA ALA A 569 -30.95 28.00 17.68
C ALA A 569 -31.08 26.51 17.31
N ASN A 570 -30.04 25.72 17.59
CA ASN A 570 -29.85 24.31 17.21
C ASN A 570 -30.80 23.29 17.89
N ASP A 571 -32.01 23.64 18.34
CA ASP A 571 -32.86 22.77 19.16
C ASP A 571 -34.10 22.24 18.40
N ASP A 572 -33.89 21.47 17.32
CA ASP A 572 -34.96 20.63 16.77
C ASP A 572 -35.28 19.48 17.73
N ILE A 573 -36.54 19.27 18.09
CA ILE A 573 -36.93 18.14 18.95
C ILE A 573 -37.39 16.96 18.08
N TRP A 574 -36.79 15.79 18.33
CA TRP A 574 -37.04 14.58 17.58
C TRP A 574 -37.98 13.68 18.36
N TYR A 575 -39.06 13.23 17.72
CA TYR A 575 -40.08 12.37 18.31
C TYR A 575 -40.18 11.04 17.59
N THR A 576 -40.35 9.96 18.33
CA THR A 576 -40.62 8.61 17.80
C THR A 576 -41.85 8.03 18.48
N ARG A 577 -42.49 7.03 17.87
CA ARG A 577 -43.67 6.39 18.48
C ARG A 577 -43.33 5.66 19.77
N ALA A 578 -44.19 5.84 20.77
CA ALA A 578 -44.18 5.03 21.98
C ALA A 578 -44.78 3.63 21.71
N ASN A 579 -44.22 2.59 22.30
CA ASN A 579 -44.65 1.19 22.11
C ASN A 579 -46.10 0.90 22.56
N THR A 580 -46.75 1.83 23.26
CA THR A 580 -48.10 1.69 23.84
C THR A 580 -49.16 2.55 23.16
N GLY A 581 -48.79 3.40 22.19
CA GLY A 581 -49.70 4.32 21.51
C GLY A 581 -50.30 3.72 20.24
N ALA A 582 -51.63 3.72 20.12
CA ALA A 582 -52.34 3.21 18.94
C ALA A 582 -52.96 4.34 18.08
N GLY A 583 -52.87 5.60 18.52
CA GLY A 583 -53.38 6.76 17.79
C GLY A 583 -52.35 7.46 16.91
N ASN A 584 -52.76 8.58 16.30
CA ASN A 584 -51.91 9.49 15.52
C ASN A 584 -51.80 10.87 16.22
N GLY A 585 -51.97 10.95 17.53
CA GLY A 585 -51.81 12.20 18.27
C GLY A 585 -50.41 12.32 18.87
N MET A 586 -49.95 13.53 19.21
CA MET A 586 -48.65 13.72 19.87
C MET A 586 -48.52 12.97 21.22
N GLY A 587 -49.62 12.59 21.86
CA GLY A 587 -49.60 11.73 23.05
C GLY A 587 -49.17 10.27 22.80
N ASP A 588 -49.15 9.83 21.54
CA ASP A 588 -48.65 8.51 21.12
C ASP A 588 -47.13 8.53 20.82
N PHE A 589 -46.50 9.70 20.92
CA PHE A 589 -45.08 9.91 20.65
C PHE A 589 -44.32 10.21 21.93
N ARG A 590 -43.02 9.92 21.91
CA ARG A 590 -42.05 10.31 22.93
C ARG A 590 -40.81 10.86 22.27
N GLU A 591 -40.00 11.57 23.03
CA GLU A 591 -38.70 12.05 22.56
C GLU A 591 -37.81 10.87 22.11
N PHE A 592 -37.08 11.08 21.02
CA PHE A 592 -36.14 10.16 20.42
C PHE A 592 -34.90 10.03 21.31
N GLY A 593 -34.48 8.79 21.58
CA GLY A 593 -33.31 8.52 22.42
C GLY A 593 -32.35 7.53 21.78
N THR A 594 -31.25 7.24 22.47
CA THR A 594 -30.21 6.30 22.02
C THR A 594 -30.73 4.89 21.69
N ALA A 595 -31.80 4.44 22.36
CA ALA A 595 -32.44 3.15 22.10
C ALA A 595 -33.19 3.07 20.75
N ASP A 596 -33.43 4.20 20.08
CA ASP A 596 -34.21 4.27 18.83
C ASP A 596 -33.34 4.24 17.56
N TYR A 597 -32.02 4.37 17.74
CA TYR A 597 -31.06 4.19 16.68
C TYR A 597 -31.15 2.77 16.11
N THR A 598 -30.93 2.65 14.80
CA THR A 598 -31.02 1.36 14.11
C THR A 598 -29.65 0.84 13.68
N ASN A 599 -29.41 -0.46 13.95
CA ASN A 599 -28.23 -1.17 13.48
C ASN A 599 -28.49 -1.74 12.08
N ALA A 600 -27.97 -1.04 11.06
CA ALA A 600 -28.07 -1.46 9.67
C ALA A 600 -27.47 -2.86 9.41
N SER A 601 -26.44 -3.27 10.15
CA SER A 601 -25.75 -4.56 9.98
C SER A 601 -26.67 -5.77 10.22
N GLN A 602 -27.85 -5.59 10.80
CA GLN A 602 -28.83 -6.67 10.99
C GLN A 602 -29.48 -7.15 9.68
N GLU A 603 -29.43 -6.32 8.63
CA GLU A 603 -30.04 -6.58 7.33
C GLU A 603 -29.00 -6.81 6.22
N MET A 604 -27.73 -6.49 6.48
CA MET A 604 -26.67 -6.54 5.48
C MET A 604 -26.05 -7.93 5.36
N TRP A 605 -25.57 -8.26 4.16
CA TRP A 605 -24.78 -9.47 3.94
C TRP A 605 -23.28 -9.15 4.07
N LEU A 606 -22.57 -9.97 4.85
CA LEU A 606 -21.10 -9.95 4.97
C LEU A 606 -20.42 -10.65 3.80
N GLN A 607 -21.06 -11.62 3.17
CA GLN A 607 -20.57 -12.23 1.94
C GLN A 607 -21.71 -12.24 0.93
N ASN A 608 -21.45 -11.70 -0.25
CA ASN A 608 -22.42 -11.66 -1.34
C ASN A 608 -22.67 -13.06 -1.92
N LYS A 609 -23.88 -13.25 -2.43
CA LYS A 609 -24.28 -14.47 -3.16
C LYS A 609 -23.68 -14.46 -4.56
N LEU A 610 -23.19 -15.60 -5.03
CA LEU A 610 -22.56 -15.72 -6.34
C LEU A 610 -22.98 -17.02 -7.04
N THR A 611 -23.41 -16.93 -8.29
CA THR A 611 -23.63 -18.08 -9.17
C THR A 611 -22.86 -17.89 -10.47
N ARG A 612 -22.11 -18.91 -10.90
CA ARG A 612 -21.34 -18.92 -12.14
C ARG A 612 -21.63 -20.17 -12.96
N ARG A 613 -21.76 -19.98 -14.26
CA ARG A 613 -21.86 -21.04 -15.27
C ARG A 613 -20.84 -20.76 -16.35
N SER A 614 -19.91 -21.67 -16.58
CA SER A 614 -18.85 -21.50 -17.58
C SER A 614 -18.77 -22.71 -18.49
N VAL A 615 -18.54 -22.44 -19.77
CA VAL A 615 -18.21 -23.43 -20.79
C VAL A 615 -16.97 -22.95 -21.52
N PHE A 616 -16.04 -23.86 -21.73
CA PHE A 616 -14.78 -23.62 -22.41
C PHE A 616 -14.53 -24.74 -23.40
N ALA A 617 -13.97 -24.40 -24.55
CA ALA A 617 -13.43 -25.36 -25.49
C ALA A 617 -12.12 -24.83 -26.04
N ASN A 618 -11.12 -25.69 -26.19
CA ASN A 618 -9.95 -25.42 -27.01
C ASN A 618 -9.74 -26.56 -28.00
N GLY A 619 -9.13 -26.23 -29.14
CA GLY A 619 -8.85 -27.16 -30.21
C GLY A 619 -7.55 -26.78 -30.90
N ASN A 620 -6.74 -27.79 -31.19
CA ASN A 620 -5.51 -27.68 -31.97
C ASN A 620 -5.59 -28.69 -33.12
N TYR A 621 -5.17 -28.29 -34.32
CA TYR A 621 -5.16 -29.16 -35.48
C TYR A 621 -3.94 -28.87 -36.37
N ASP A 622 -3.12 -29.89 -36.59
CA ASP A 622 -1.94 -29.84 -37.45
C ASP A 622 -2.38 -29.89 -38.92
N LEU A 623 -2.40 -28.73 -39.58
CA LEU A 623 -2.73 -28.56 -41.00
C LEU A 623 -1.66 -29.21 -41.90
N THR A 624 -0.41 -29.09 -41.49
CA THR A 624 0.79 -29.73 -42.05
C THR A 624 1.72 -30.11 -40.90
N ASP A 625 2.86 -30.75 -41.19
CA ASP A 625 3.85 -31.13 -40.16
C ASP A 625 4.48 -29.91 -39.45
N ASN A 626 4.34 -28.71 -40.03
CA ASN A 626 4.94 -27.47 -39.55
C ASN A 626 3.95 -26.31 -39.38
N ILE A 627 2.65 -26.53 -39.56
CA ILE A 627 1.61 -25.51 -39.38
C ILE A 627 0.44 -26.12 -38.60
N ARG A 628 0.08 -25.46 -37.50
CA ARG A 628 -1.02 -25.81 -36.61
C ARG A 628 -2.03 -24.68 -36.52
N ALA A 629 -3.31 -25.01 -36.65
CA ALA A 629 -4.40 -24.14 -36.29
C ALA A 629 -4.75 -24.32 -34.81
N THR A 630 -4.98 -23.21 -34.11
CA THR A 630 -5.43 -23.20 -32.71
C THR A 630 -6.70 -22.37 -32.58
N ALA A 631 -7.62 -22.82 -31.73
CA ALA A 631 -8.82 -22.07 -31.41
C ALA A 631 -9.22 -22.30 -29.96
N ASN A 632 -9.77 -21.27 -29.31
CA ASN A 632 -10.44 -21.40 -28.02
C ASN A 632 -11.71 -20.54 -27.96
N VAL A 633 -12.68 -21.03 -27.19
CA VAL A 633 -13.95 -20.38 -26.91
C VAL A 633 -14.17 -20.46 -25.41
N LEU A 634 -14.58 -19.35 -24.80
CA LEU A 634 -15.00 -19.27 -23.41
C LEU A 634 -16.33 -18.51 -23.37
N TYR A 635 -17.33 -19.09 -22.71
CA TYR A 635 -18.55 -18.42 -22.34
C TYR A 635 -18.75 -18.57 -20.84
N THR A 636 -18.94 -17.45 -20.14
CA THR A 636 -19.24 -17.46 -18.71
C THR A 636 -20.41 -16.52 -18.42
N LYS A 637 -21.41 -17.01 -17.68
CA LYS A 637 -22.47 -16.20 -17.09
C LYS A 637 -22.32 -16.18 -15.58
N ARG A 638 -22.28 -14.98 -15.00
CA ARG A 638 -22.19 -14.76 -13.57
C ARG A 638 -23.37 -13.91 -13.10
N THR A 639 -23.99 -14.33 -12.01
CA THR A 639 -24.95 -13.52 -11.26
C THR A 639 -24.41 -13.32 -9.84
N ALA A 640 -24.24 -12.08 -9.42
CA ALA A 640 -23.84 -11.72 -8.07
C ALA A 640 -24.92 -10.84 -7.44
N THR A 641 -25.31 -11.14 -6.21
CA THR A 641 -26.32 -10.36 -5.48
C THR A 641 -25.73 -9.89 -4.16
N SER A 642 -25.77 -8.59 -3.92
CA SER A 642 -25.47 -7.98 -2.62
C SER A 642 -26.74 -7.42 -2.00
N GLN A 643 -26.76 -7.37 -0.66
CA GLN A 643 -27.84 -6.74 0.09
C GLN A 643 -27.25 -5.82 1.15
N ILE A 644 -27.77 -4.60 1.18
CA ILE A 644 -27.53 -3.64 2.24
C ILE A 644 -28.86 -3.25 2.92
N ALA A 645 -28.78 -2.60 4.08
CA ALA A 645 -29.96 -2.20 4.82
C ALA A 645 -30.85 -1.24 4.02
N GLY A 646 -32.15 -1.22 4.35
CA GLY A 646 -33.13 -0.30 3.77
C GLY A 646 -32.66 1.17 3.80
N TYR A 647 -33.15 1.98 2.87
CA TYR A 647 -32.67 3.34 2.69
C TYR A 647 -32.95 4.21 3.94
N PRO A 648 -31.97 4.95 4.48
CA PRO A 648 -32.18 5.87 5.61
C PRO A 648 -32.77 7.20 5.11
N TYR A 649 -34.06 7.23 4.79
CA TYR A 649 -34.72 8.39 4.17
C TYR A 649 -34.80 9.58 5.13
N GLN A 650 -34.46 10.77 4.62
CA GLN A 650 -34.55 12.05 5.32
C GLN A 650 -35.33 13.04 4.44
N SER A 651 -36.54 13.41 4.86
CA SER A 651 -37.44 14.28 4.08
C SER A 651 -36.87 15.68 3.80
N GLU A 652 -36.10 16.25 4.72
CA GLU A 652 -35.50 17.57 4.56
C GLU A 652 -34.54 17.62 3.37
N VAL A 653 -33.73 16.57 3.19
CA VAL A 653 -32.76 16.45 2.10
C VAL A 653 -33.44 16.48 0.73
N TYR A 654 -34.63 15.89 0.63
CA TYR A 654 -35.36 15.75 -0.63
C TYR A 654 -36.48 16.77 -0.81
N GLY A 655 -36.70 17.67 0.16
CA GLY A 655 -37.80 18.63 0.12
C GLY A 655 -39.18 17.98 0.11
N THR A 656 -39.34 16.84 0.79
CA THR A 656 -40.60 16.08 0.86
C THR A 656 -41.16 16.04 2.30
N PRO A 657 -41.53 17.18 2.91
CA PRO A 657 -42.06 17.19 4.27
C PRO A 657 -43.36 16.39 4.35
N LEU A 658 -43.65 15.81 5.52
CA LEU A 658 -44.95 15.23 5.81
C LEU A 658 -45.97 16.37 5.93
N SER A 659 -46.97 16.38 5.04
CA SER A 659 -47.95 17.47 4.98
C SER A 659 -48.77 17.59 6.25
N GLY A 660 -49.07 18.82 6.69
CA GLY A 660 -50.00 19.10 7.79
C GLY A 660 -51.41 18.56 7.57
N ASP A 661 -51.82 18.42 6.30
CA ASP A 661 -53.12 17.87 5.88
C ASP A 661 -53.07 16.33 5.70
N SER A 662 -51.97 15.68 6.05
CA SER A 662 -51.86 14.22 6.00
C SER A 662 -52.55 13.57 7.20
N ILE A 663 -53.28 12.46 7.00
CA ILE A 663 -53.90 11.69 8.09
C ILE A 663 -52.89 11.09 9.07
N TYR A 664 -51.60 11.07 8.71
CA TYR A 664 -50.51 10.53 9.52
C TYR A 664 -49.72 11.61 10.27
N ASN A 665 -49.97 12.89 10.02
CA ASN A 665 -49.24 13.98 10.67
C ASN A 665 -49.92 14.40 11.99
N PRO A 666 -49.27 14.19 13.16
CA PRO A 666 -49.85 14.54 14.46
C PRO A 666 -49.79 16.04 14.78
N LEU A 667 -49.06 16.85 14.01
CA LEU A 667 -48.78 18.27 14.33
C LEU A 667 -49.74 19.26 13.67
N GLY A 668 -50.43 18.85 12.59
CA GLY A 668 -51.31 19.75 11.82
C GLY A 668 -50.59 20.89 11.07
N LYS A 669 -49.26 20.83 11.00
CA LYS A 669 -48.38 21.67 10.17
C LYS A 669 -47.39 20.77 9.43
N ASP A 670 -46.85 21.24 8.31
CA ASP A 670 -45.81 20.50 7.59
C ASP A 670 -44.61 20.25 8.52
N ALA A 671 -44.10 19.01 8.49
CA ALA A 671 -43.02 18.60 9.39
C ALA A 671 -42.04 17.67 8.67
N ASN A 672 -40.76 17.79 9.01
CA ASN A 672 -39.75 16.87 8.53
C ASN A 672 -39.81 15.56 9.31
N PHE A 673 -39.47 14.47 8.64
CA PHE A 673 -39.31 13.14 9.22
C PHE A 673 -38.05 12.44 8.71
N ILE A 674 -37.62 11.44 9.47
CA ILE A 674 -36.57 10.47 9.12
C ILE A 674 -37.13 9.06 9.27
N ARG A 675 -36.91 8.18 8.28
CA ARG A 675 -37.35 6.78 8.34
C ARG A 675 -36.37 5.88 7.61
N ARG A 676 -35.90 4.82 8.28
CA ARG A 676 -35.15 3.74 7.60
C ARG A 676 -36.11 2.73 7.03
N THR A 677 -36.07 2.39 5.75
CA THR A 677 -37.06 1.51 5.11
C THR A 677 -36.72 0.01 5.20
N SER A 678 -36.45 -0.51 6.41
CA SER A 678 -35.99 -1.90 6.61
C SER A 678 -36.94 -3.00 6.13
N GLU A 679 -38.22 -2.69 5.90
CA GLU A 679 -39.18 -3.61 5.29
C GLU A 679 -38.85 -3.98 3.84
N PHE A 680 -38.07 -3.13 3.16
CA PHE A 680 -37.66 -3.32 1.78
C PHE A 680 -36.17 -2.98 1.65
N PRO A 681 -35.27 -3.91 2.01
CA PRO A 681 -33.83 -3.68 1.98
C PRO A 681 -33.34 -3.43 0.55
N ARG A 682 -32.18 -2.78 0.44
CA ARG A 682 -31.60 -2.48 -0.87
C ARG A 682 -30.82 -3.68 -1.36
N GLN A 683 -31.15 -4.15 -2.55
CA GLN A 683 -30.41 -5.21 -3.23
C GLN A 683 -29.85 -4.69 -4.55
N THR A 684 -28.64 -5.15 -4.86
CA THR A 684 -28.03 -4.97 -6.18
C THR A 684 -27.73 -6.34 -6.74
N GLU A 685 -28.35 -6.66 -7.87
CA GLU A 685 -28.04 -7.86 -8.65
C GLU A 685 -27.27 -7.48 -9.91
N SER A 686 -26.06 -8.01 -10.05
CA SER A 686 -25.19 -7.84 -11.21
C SER A 686 -25.15 -9.14 -12.00
N GLU A 687 -25.73 -9.12 -13.20
CA GLU A 687 -25.63 -10.21 -14.17
C GLU A 687 -24.63 -9.83 -15.27
N GLN A 688 -23.58 -10.64 -15.43
CA GLN A 688 -22.54 -10.44 -16.44
C GLN A 688 -22.37 -11.69 -17.30
N GLU A 689 -22.35 -11.49 -18.62
CA GLU A 689 -22.02 -12.49 -19.62
C GLU A 689 -20.69 -12.11 -20.29
N THR A 690 -19.73 -13.03 -20.21
CA THR A 690 -18.42 -12.92 -20.86
C THR A 690 -18.38 -13.92 -21.99
N PHE A 691 -18.20 -13.46 -23.22
CA PHE A 691 -17.93 -14.29 -24.40
C PHE A 691 -16.54 -13.95 -24.93
N ARG A 692 -15.69 -14.97 -25.09
CA ARG A 692 -14.35 -14.83 -25.64
C ARG A 692 -14.11 -15.90 -26.70
N PHE A 693 -13.57 -15.47 -27.82
CA PHE A 693 -13.10 -16.32 -28.90
C PHE A 693 -11.67 -15.93 -29.25
N SER A 694 -10.78 -16.89 -29.39
CA SER A 694 -9.52 -16.65 -30.10
C SER A 694 -9.22 -17.77 -31.07
N ALA A 695 -8.59 -17.40 -32.19
CA ALA A 695 -8.13 -18.32 -33.19
C ALA A 695 -6.78 -17.86 -33.72
N GLY A 696 -5.94 -18.79 -34.13
CA GLY A 696 -4.64 -18.48 -34.68
C GLY A 696 -4.07 -19.61 -35.52
N LEU A 697 -3.03 -19.26 -36.27
CA LEU A 697 -2.15 -20.19 -36.95
C LEU A 697 -0.76 -20.02 -36.36
N GLU A 698 -0.14 -21.13 -36.00
CA GLU A 698 1.26 -21.17 -35.59
C GLU A 698 2.02 -22.15 -36.47
N GLY A 699 3.30 -21.89 -36.69
CA GLY A 699 4.11 -22.78 -37.48
C GLY A 699 5.60 -22.52 -37.33
N SER A 700 6.38 -23.36 -37.98
CA SER A 700 7.83 -23.23 -38.04
C SER A 700 8.36 -23.42 -39.46
N PHE A 701 9.49 -22.79 -39.74
CA PHE A 701 10.25 -22.98 -40.97
C PHE A 701 11.74 -22.89 -40.68
N GLU A 702 12.54 -23.45 -41.58
CA GLU A 702 14.00 -23.37 -41.50
C GLU A 702 14.52 -22.27 -42.42
N PHE A 703 15.38 -21.40 -41.90
CA PHE A 703 16.06 -20.37 -42.66
C PHE A 703 17.49 -20.23 -42.14
N ALA A 704 18.47 -20.33 -43.04
CA ALA A 704 19.90 -20.29 -42.73
C ALA A 704 20.32 -21.33 -41.67
N ASP A 705 19.92 -22.60 -41.84
CA ASP A 705 20.20 -23.73 -40.94
C ASP A 705 19.69 -23.53 -39.50
N LYS A 706 18.68 -22.67 -39.32
CA LYS A 706 18.06 -22.34 -38.03
C LYS A 706 16.53 -22.40 -38.13
N PHE A 707 15.90 -22.90 -37.07
CA PHE A 707 14.44 -22.90 -36.95
C PHE A 707 13.90 -21.54 -36.54
N TRP A 708 12.85 -21.12 -37.24
CA TRP A 708 12.05 -19.93 -36.98
C TRP A 708 10.62 -20.34 -36.70
N ASP A 709 10.06 -19.84 -35.60
CA ASP A 709 8.68 -20.01 -35.19
C ASP A 709 7.90 -18.74 -35.52
N TRP A 710 6.66 -18.87 -35.99
CA TRP A 710 5.75 -17.74 -36.21
C TRP A 710 4.35 -18.07 -35.69
N ASP A 711 3.62 -17.04 -35.24
CA ASP A 711 2.18 -17.15 -34.96
C ASP A 711 1.44 -15.90 -35.43
N VAL A 712 0.23 -16.10 -35.94
CA VAL A 712 -0.74 -15.04 -36.17
C VAL A 712 -2.03 -15.40 -35.45
N GLY A 713 -2.67 -14.42 -34.84
CA GLY A 713 -3.84 -14.66 -34.02
C GLY A 713 -4.82 -13.51 -33.99
N TYR A 714 -6.08 -13.86 -33.75
CA TYR A 714 -7.19 -12.95 -33.53
C TYR A 714 -7.85 -13.26 -32.19
N VAL A 715 -8.20 -12.22 -31.45
CA VAL A 715 -8.95 -12.31 -30.19
C VAL A 715 -10.17 -11.39 -30.29
N TYR A 716 -11.33 -11.95 -29.95
CA TYR A 716 -12.56 -11.21 -29.68
C TYR A 716 -12.98 -11.49 -28.24
N ASN A 717 -13.21 -10.45 -27.46
CA ASN A 717 -13.78 -10.55 -26.12
C ASN A 717 -14.93 -9.55 -25.99
N GLN A 718 -16.03 -9.98 -25.38
CA GLN A 718 -17.14 -9.13 -25.01
C GLN A 718 -17.61 -9.47 -23.59
N ASN A 719 -17.74 -8.43 -22.77
CA ASN A 719 -18.44 -8.49 -21.48
C ASN A 719 -19.71 -7.65 -21.62
N LYS A 720 -20.87 -8.22 -21.36
CA LYS A 720 -22.15 -7.51 -21.36
C LYS A 720 -22.87 -7.82 -20.06
N GLY A 721 -23.54 -6.83 -19.48
CA GLY A 721 -24.29 -7.08 -18.27
C GLY A 721 -25.45 -6.13 -18.04
N VAL A 722 -26.27 -6.53 -17.07
CA VAL A 722 -27.39 -5.75 -16.53
C VAL A 722 -27.22 -5.73 -15.01
N LYS A 723 -27.28 -4.54 -14.42
CA LYS A 723 -27.30 -4.34 -12.98
C LYS A 723 -28.69 -3.89 -12.58
N THR A 724 -29.36 -4.66 -11.74
CA THR A 724 -30.69 -4.34 -11.22
C THR A 724 -30.58 -3.85 -9.78
N GLY A 725 -31.03 -2.63 -9.52
CA GLY A 725 -31.11 -2.05 -8.18
C GLY A 725 -32.56 -2.05 -7.66
N THR A 726 -32.75 -2.39 -6.38
CA THR A 726 -34.04 -2.28 -5.69
C THR A 726 -33.87 -1.66 -4.31
N GLY A 727 -34.96 -1.17 -3.71
CA GLY A 727 -34.95 -0.62 -2.34
C GLY A 727 -34.61 0.87 -2.21
N ASN A 728 -34.36 1.56 -3.33
CA ASN A 728 -34.26 3.02 -3.39
C ASN A 728 -35.64 3.63 -3.71
N LEU A 729 -35.92 4.82 -3.17
CA LEU A 729 -37.23 5.47 -3.31
C LEU A 729 -37.24 6.42 -4.50
N PHE A 730 -38.37 6.47 -5.21
CA PHE A 730 -38.63 7.47 -6.23
C PHE A 730 -39.24 8.74 -5.61
N ILE A 731 -38.47 9.82 -5.57
CA ILE A 731 -38.77 11.05 -4.83
C ILE A 731 -40.15 11.66 -5.20
N PRO A 732 -40.55 11.77 -6.48
CA PRO A 732 -41.87 12.29 -6.83
C PRO A 732 -43.03 11.47 -6.26
N ASN A 733 -42.88 10.14 -6.15
CA ASN A 733 -43.89 9.29 -5.54
C ASN A 733 -43.91 9.45 -4.02
N VAL A 734 -42.74 9.63 -3.39
CA VAL A 734 -42.67 9.97 -1.96
C VAL A 734 -43.41 11.27 -1.70
N GLN A 735 -43.16 12.33 -2.48
CA GLN A 735 -43.81 13.64 -2.33
C GLN A 735 -45.34 13.55 -2.36
N ASN A 736 -45.91 12.74 -3.26
CA ASN A 736 -47.36 12.51 -3.31
C ASN A 736 -47.84 11.67 -2.12
N ALA A 737 -47.09 10.64 -1.73
CA ALA A 737 -47.47 9.71 -0.67
C ALA A 737 -47.46 10.34 0.73
N VAL A 738 -46.57 11.29 0.99
CA VAL A 738 -46.50 12.05 2.27
C VAL A 738 -47.28 13.37 2.24
N GLY A 739 -47.91 13.69 1.10
CA GLY A 739 -48.74 14.86 0.90
C GLY A 739 -50.10 14.79 1.62
N PRO A 740 -51.03 15.71 1.31
CA PRO A 740 -52.40 15.68 1.83
C PRO A 740 -53.05 14.31 1.61
N SER A 741 -53.78 13.81 2.60
CA SER A 741 -54.46 12.51 2.51
C SER A 741 -55.75 12.50 3.31
N PHE A 742 -56.65 11.56 3.02
CA PHE A 742 -57.90 11.38 3.76
C PHE A 742 -58.33 9.91 3.80
N MET A 743 -59.24 9.59 4.71
CA MET A 743 -59.89 8.28 4.80
C MET A 743 -61.16 8.25 3.95
N ASP A 744 -61.24 7.31 3.00
CA ASP A 744 -62.44 6.98 2.21
C ASP A 744 -62.97 5.62 2.69
N GLY A 745 -63.89 5.65 3.66
CA GLY A 745 -64.22 4.47 4.46
C GLY A 745 -62.99 4.01 5.26
N ASP A 746 -62.61 2.74 5.12
CA ASP A 746 -61.42 2.16 5.77
C ASP A 746 -60.15 2.27 4.91
N VAL A 747 -60.21 2.94 3.74
CA VAL A 747 -59.08 3.05 2.80
C VAL A 747 -58.46 4.44 2.85
N ALA A 748 -57.17 4.53 3.14
CA ALA A 748 -56.42 5.79 3.03
C ALA A 748 -56.17 6.15 1.56
N ARG A 749 -56.40 7.42 1.18
CA ARG A 749 -56.17 7.92 -0.18
C ARG A 749 -55.34 9.20 -0.18
N CYS A 750 -54.46 9.36 -1.17
CA CYS A 750 -53.71 10.60 -1.39
C CYS A 750 -54.63 11.69 -1.97
N GLY A 751 -54.38 12.93 -1.63
CA GLY A 751 -55.15 14.11 -2.02
C GLY A 751 -56.18 14.52 -0.97
N THR A 752 -57.20 15.25 -1.38
CA THR A 752 -58.32 15.68 -0.53
C THR A 752 -59.64 15.08 -1.03
N PRO A 753 -60.71 15.04 -0.22
CA PRO A 753 -62.03 14.61 -0.70
C PRO A 753 -62.42 15.35 -1.99
N GLY A 754 -62.76 14.60 -3.05
CA GLY A 754 -63.09 15.14 -4.37
C GLY A 754 -61.90 15.47 -5.30
N LYS A 755 -60.65 15.36 -4.82
CA LYS A 755 -59.41 15.53 -5.60
C LYS A 755 -58.39 14.44 -5.24
N VAL A 756 -58.74 13.18 -5.53
CA VAL A 756 -57.88 12.02 -5.28
C VAL A 756 -56.72 12.00 -6.29
N ILE A 757 -55.50 11.77 -5.81
CA ILE A 757 -54.34 11.51 -6.67
C ILE A 757 -54.40 10.04 -7.12
N ALA A 758 -54.74 9.80 -8.39
CA ALA A 758 -54.89 8.46 -8.92
C ALA A 758 -53.57 7.67 -8.87
N GLY A 759 -53.63 6.40 -8.45
CA GLY A 759 -52.46 5.51 -8.38
C GLY A 759 -51.50 5.76 -7.22
N CYS A 760 -51.78 6.75 -6.35
CA CYS A 760 -51.00 7.03 -5.16
C CYS A 760 -51.58 6.34 -3.92
N THR A 761 -50.71 5.72 -3.13
CA THR A 761 -51.02 5.19 -1.80
C THR A 761 -50.33 6.06 -0.75
N PRO A 762 -51.05 6.61 0.25
CA PRO A 762 -50.44 7.40 1.31
C PRO A 762 -49.38 6.59 2.08
N TRP A 763 -48.25 7.21 2.38
CA TRP A 763 -47.20 6.62 3.20
C TRP A 763 -47.24 7.24 4.60
N ASN A 764 -47.24 6.37 5.62
CA ASN A 764 -47.01 6.76 7.01
C ASN A 764 -45.53 6.51 7.37
N PRO A 765 -44.64 7.51 7.26
CA PRO A 765 -43.24 7.32 7.61
C PRO A 765 -43.01 7.13 9.12
N LEU A 766 -44.03 7.41 9.94
CA LEU A 766 -44.04 7.26 11.41
C LEU A 766 -44.61 5.91 11.85
N ALA A 767 -44.97 5.02 10.92
CA ALA A 767 -45.37 3.65 11.25
C ALA A 767 -44.12 2.82 11.59
N PRO A 768 -44.09 2.09 12.72
CA PRO A 768 -42.96 1.25 13.08
C PRO A 768 -42.81 0.04 12.17
N TYR A 769 -41.59 -0.46 12.05
CA TYR A 769 -41.26 -1.68 11.31
C TYR A 769 -42.14 -2.85 11.74
N GLY A 770 -42.72 -3.56 10.77
CA GLY A 770 -43.64 -4.67 11.00
C GLY A 770 -45.08 -4.26 11.30
N SER A 771 -45.41 -2.97 11.30
CA SER A 771 -46.80 -2.51 11.37
C SER A 771 -47.59 -2.94 10.13
N THR A 772 -48.88 -3.26 10.31
CA THR A 772 -49.78 -3.71 9.23
C THR A 772 -50.93 -2.73 8.94
N GLY A 773 -50.96 -1.58 9.61
CA GLY A 773 -51.98 -0.55 9.39
C GLY A 773 -51.83 0.19 8.04
N ASN A 774 -52.85 0.96 7.67
CA ASN A 774 -52.84 1.77 6.45
C ASN A 774 -51.58 2.66 6.37
N GLY A 775 -50.95 2.68 5.20
CA GLY A 775 -49.74 3.47 4.94
C GLY A 775 -48.45 2.88 5.52
N SER A 776 -48.49 1.67 6.09
CA SER A 776 -47.28 0.96 6.49
C SER A 776 -46.55 0.35 5.29
N LEU A 777 -45.23 0.23 5.39
CA LEU A 777 -44.39 -0.42 4.37
C LEU A 777 -44.58 -1.94 4.30
N ALA A 778 -45.49 -2.54 5.07
CA ALA A 778 -45.89 -3.93 4.89
C ALA A 778 -46.84 -4.12 3.70
N ASP A 779 -47.46 -3.03 3.19
CA ASP A 779 -48.32 -3.06 2.00
C ASP A 779 -47.49 -3.18 0.70
N PRO A 780 -47.61 -4.30 -0.05
CA PRO A 780 -46.88 -4.47 -1.31
C PRO A 780 -47.24 -3.43 -2.38
N ALA A 781 -48.47 -2.88 -2.36
CA ALA A 781 -48.88 -1.84 -3.29
C ALA A 781 -48.15 -0.52 -3.01
N LEU A 782 -47.99 -0.16 -1.73
CA LEU A 782 -47.18 0.98 -1.34
C LEU A 782 -45.70 0.76 -1.66
N GLN A 783 -45.15 -0.44 -1.42
CA GLN A 783 -43.78 -0.77 -1.80
C GLN A 783 -43.56 -0.62 -3.31
N ALA A 784 -44.42 -1.20 -4.14
CA ALA A 784 -44.32 -1.10 -5.60
C ALA A 784 -44.47 0.35 -6.11
N TYR A 785 -45.22 1.20 -5.40
CA TYR A 785 -45.34 2.62 -5.71
C TYR A 785 -44.08 3.40 -5.33
N LEU A 786 -43.50 3.17 -4.16
CA LEU A 786 -42.35 3.94 -3.66
C LEU A 786 -41.01 3.47 -4.24
N PHE A 787 -40.81 2.16 -4.40
CA PHE A 787 -39.51 1.56 -4.75
C PHE A 787 -39.50 1.03 -6.18
N LEU A 788 -39.28 1.93 -7.14
CA LEU A 788 -39.12 1.54 -8.54
C LEU A 788 -37.74 0.87 -8.74
N PRO A 789 -37.67 -0.30 -9.42
CA PRO A 789 -36.39 -0.92 -9.74
C PRO A 789 -35.65 -0.09 -10.81
N SER A 790 -34.32 -0.08 -10.75
CA SER A 790 -33.44 0.48 -11.78
C SER A 790 -32.72 -0.62 -12.55
N HIS A 791 -32.47 -0.40 -13.84
CA HIS A 791 -31.72 -1.32 -14.69
C HIS A 791 -30.60 -0.60 -15.45
N ASP A 792 -29.38 -0.71 -14.94
CA ASP A 792 -28.20 -0.22 -15.65
C ASP A 792 -27.71 -1.29 -16.62
N THR A 793 -27.16 -0.86 -17.75
CA THR A 793 -26.60 -1.77 -18.77
C THR A 793 -25.16 -1.42 -19.08
N TYR A 794 -24.34 -2.41 -19.40
CA TYR A 794 -22.99 -2.16 -19.91
C TYR A 794 -22.59 -3.16 -20.98
N THR A 795 -21.66 -2.74 -21.84
CA THR A 795 -21.00 -3.60 -22.82
C THR A 795 -19.58 -3.12 -23.06
N ASN A 796 -18.62 -4.01 -22.89
CA ASN A 796 -17.20 -3.80 -23.17
C ASN A 796 -16.76 -4.81 -24.24
N THR A 797 -15.99 -4.37 -25.22
CA THR A 797 -15.52 -5.21 -26.34
C THR A 797 -14.07 -4.94 -26.67
N THR A 798 -13.29 -6.01 -26.73
CA THR A 798 -11.88 -6.03 -27.15
C THR A 798 -11.75 -6.80 -28.45
N LYS A 799 -11.05 -6.20 -29.43
CA LYS A 799 -10.62 -6.87 -30.66
C LYS A 799 -9.13 -6.70 -30.81
N ALA A 800 -8.39 -7.80 -30.98
CA ALA A 800 -6.95 -7.75 -31.16
C ALA A 800 -6.48 -8.69 -32.27
N TYR A 801 -5.54 -8.20 -33.07
CA TYR A 801 -4.81 -8.95 -34.07
C TYR A 801 -3.34 -8.95 -33.67
N SER A 802 -2.68 -10.10 -33.74
CA SER A 802 -1.27 -10.24 -33.39
C SER A 802 -0.55 -11.05 -34.46
N ALA A 803 0.68 -10.65 -34.78
CA ALA A 803 1.60 -11.43 -35.59
C ALA A 803 2.97 -11.43 -34.90
N ASN A 804 3.54 -12.61 -34.68
CA ASN A 804 4.86 -12.78 -34.07
C ASN A 804 5.73 -13.67 -34.94
N ILE A 805 7.03 -13.43 -34.85
CA ILE A 805 8.08 -14.28 -35.40
C ILE A 805 9.24 -14.33 -34.40
N SER A 806 9.81 -15.51 -34.20
CA SER A 806 10.96 -15.70 -33.33
C SER A 806 11.90 -16.76 -33.86
N GLY A 807 13.18 -16.66 -33.56
CA GLY A 807 14.18 -17.58 -34.07
C GLY A 807 15.59 -17.20 -33.65
N SER A 808 16.57 -17.91 -34.21
CA SER A 808 17.99 -17.62 -33.99
C SER A 808 18.58 -16.91 -35.20
N LEU A 809 19.32 -15.81 -34.97
CA LEU A 809 19.97 -15.02 -36.02
C LEU A 809 21.28 -15.67 -36.47
N PHE A 810 22.17 -15.97 -35.52
CA PHE A 810 23.45 -16.63 -35.76
C PHE A 810 24.04 -17.18 -34.46
N THR A 811 24.95 -18.16 -34.58
CA THR A 811 25.64 -18.79 -33.45
C THR A 811 26.80 -17.90 -32.98
N LEU A 812 26.78 -17.50 -31.71
CA LEU A 812 27.92 -16.90 -31.00
C LEU A 812 28.73 -17.99 -30.28
N PRO A 813 29.98 -17.71 -29.85
CA PRO A 813 30.78 -18.68 -29.09
C PRO A 813 30.11 -19.21 -27.82
N ALA A 814 29.16 -18.46 -27.25
CA ALA A 814 28.44 -18.80 -26.03
C ALA A 814 27.02 -19.37 -26.26
N GLY A 815 26.58 -19.50 -27.52
CA GLY A 815 25.23 -19.98 -27.87
C GLY A 815 24.59 -19.16 -29.00
N ASP A 816 23.35 -19.46 -29.34
CA ASP A 816 22.63 -18.76 -30.41
C ASP A 816 22.12 -17.37 -29.96
N LEU A 817 22.37 -16.34 -30.77
CA LEU A 817 21.69 -15.05 -30.62
C LEU A 817 20.23 -15.21 -31.07
N ALA A 818 19.29 -15.13 -30.14
CA ALA A 818 17.87 -15.25 -30.45
C ALA A 818 17.18 -13.88 -30.56
N ILE A 819 16.19 -13.81 -31.45
CA ILE A 819 15.34 -12.65 -31.67
C ILE A 819 13.87 -13.05 -31.65
N ALA A 820 13.00 -12.18 -31.15
CA ALA A 820 11.58 -12.21 -31.44
C ALA A 820 11.14 -10.81 -31.89
N ALA A 821 10.21 -10.74 -32.84
CA ALA A 821 9.59 -9.50 -33.26
C ALA A 821 8.10 -9.72 -33.47
N GLY A 822 7.30 -8.67 -33.31
CA GLY A 822 5.89 -8.77 -33.60
C GLY A 822 5.19 -7.44 -33.74
N TYR A 823 3.94 -7.56 -34.17
CA TYR A 823 3.01 -6.47 -34.40
C TYR A 823 1.66 -6.81 -33.74
N GLU A 824 1.05 -5.81 -33.11
CA GLU A 824 -0.28 -5.91 -32.52
C GLU A 824 -1.14 -4.71 -32.94
N HIS A 825 -2.36 -5.00 -33.38
CA HIS A 825 -3.42 -4.00 -33.57
C HIS A 825 -4.54 -4.31 -32.59
N ARG A 826 -4.96 -3.32 -31.79
CA ARG A 826 -6.02 -3.51 -30.80
C ARG A 826 -7.03 -2.38 -30.81
N GLN A 827 -8.29 -2.74 -30.65
CA GLN A 827 -9.40 -1.82 -30.44
C GLN A 827 -10.14 -2.18 -29.15
N GLU A 828 -10.36 -1.18 -28.32
CA GLU A 828 -11.20 -1.26 -27.12
C GLU A 828 -12.39 -0.32 -27.26
N SER A 829 -13.58 -0.80 -26.90
CA SER A 829 -14.79 0.01 -26.85
C SER A 829 -15.63 -0.39 -25.66
N GLY A 830 -16.28 0.57 -25.02
CA GLY A 830 -17.03 0.35 -23.80
C GLY A 830 -18.15 1.36 -23.62
N GLU A 831 -19.24 0.91 -23.03
CA GLU A 831 -20.41 1.71 -22.68
C GLU A 831 -20.98 1.23 -21.33
N TYR A 832 -21.28 2.17 -20.43
CA TYR A 832 -22.08 1.96 -19.22
C TYR A 832 -23.19 3.00 -19.23
N ASN A 833 -24.44 2.53 -19.23
CA ASN A 833 -25.63 3.35 -19.33
C ASN A 833 -26.51 3.10 -18.09
N PRO A 834 -26.45 4.01 -17.10
CA PRO A 834 -27.36 3.97 -15.95
C PRO A 834 -28.82 4.04 -16.37
N ASP A 835 -29.74 3.54 -15.55
CA ASP A 835 -31.18 3.66 -15.82
C ASP A 835 -31.61 5.15 -15.94
N ALA A 836 -32.60 5.47 -16.78
CA ALA A 836 -33.12 6.83 -16.92
C ALA A 836 -33.64 7.41 -15.59
N LEU A 837 -34.13 6.55 -14.69
CA LEU A 837 -34.48 6.91 -13.32
C LEU A 837 -33.29 7.48 -12.55
N LEU A 838 -32.12 6.83 -12.65
CA LEU A 838 -30.89 7.28 -12.00
C LEU A 838 -30.32 8.54 -12.66
N GLN A 839 -30.34 8.60 -14.01
CA GLN A 839 -29.89 9.78 -14.77
C GLN A 839 -30.69 11.04 -14.42
N SER A 840 -31.98 10.89 -14.06
CA SER A 840 -32.84 12.02 -13.71
C SER A 840 -32.57 12.62 -12.33
N GLY A 841 -31.84 11.92 -11.45
CA GLY A 841 -31.64 12.32 -10.05
C GLY A 841 -32.92 12.31 -9.20
N LEU A 842 -34.01 11.69 -9.69
CA LEU A 842 -35.30 11.61 -8.99
C LEU A 842 -35.43 10.38 -8.07
N SER A 843 -34.34 9.62 -7.89
CA SER A 843 -34.23 8.48 -6.98
C SER A 843 -33.38 8.85 -5.78
N THR A 844 -33.53 8.12 -4.67
CA THR A 844 -32.61 8.21 -3.52
C THR A 844 -31.23 7.57 -3.78
N ASP A 845 -31.08 6.89 -4.92
CA ASP A 845 -29.80 6.36 -5.37
C ASP A 845 -28.94 7.45 -6.04
N LEU A 846 -27.64 7.20 -6.19
CA LEU A 846 -26.72 8.20 -6.74
C LEU A 846 -26.96 8.41 -8.24
N ALA A 847 -27.12 9.67 -8.65
CA ALA A 847 -27.25 10.03 -10.05
C ALA A 847 -25.91 9.86 -10.79
N GLY A 848 -25.98 9.39 -12.03
CA GLY A 848 -24.82 9.24 -12.90
C GLY A 848 -25.18 9.39 -14.37
N ALA A 849 -24.31 10.04 -15.12
CA ALA A 849 -24.43 10.17 -16.57
C ALA A 849 -23.82 8.94 -17.28
N PRO A 850 -24.27 8.61 -18.51
CA PRO A 850 -23.71 7.51 -19.29
C PRO A 850 -22.22 7.71 -19.62
N THR A 851 -21.49 6.60 -19.64
CA THR A 851 -20.10 6.50 -20.13
C THR A 851 -20.11 5.81 -21.49
N LYS A 852 -19.45 6.38 -22.49
CA LYS A 852 -19.29 5.74 -23.80
C LYS A 852 -18.03 6.21 -24.51
N GLY A 853 -17.18 5.27 -24.92
CA GLY A 853 -15.94 5.61 -25.61
C GLY A 853 -15.26 4.43 -26.28
N SER A 854 -14.21 4.74 -27.04
CA SER A 854 -13.35 3.74 -27.67
C SER A 854 -11.97 4.31 -27.96
N TYR A 855 -10.97 3.43 -28.03
CA TYR A 855 -9.64 3.76 -28.52
C TYR A 855 -9.08 2.61 -29.36
N LYS A 856 -8.11 2.94 -30.22
CA LYS A 856 -7.37 1.98 -31.05
C LYS A 856 -5.88 2.26 -30.95
N LEU A 857 -5.09 1.22 -31.14
CA LEU A 857 -3.63 1.28 -31.06
C LEU A 857 -2.96 0.30 -32.01
N ASP A 858 -1.75 0.67 -32.41
CA ASP A 858 -0.83 -0.12 -33.20
C ASP A 858 0.52 -0.21 -32.46
N GLU A 859 1.06 -1.42 -32.32
CA GLU A 859 2.29 -1.66 -31.56
C GLU A 859 3.27 -2.53 -32.33
N PHE A 860 4.55 -2.16 -32.28
CA PHE A 860 5.66 -2.93 -32.82
C PHE A 860 6.64 -3.23 -31.71
N TYR A 861 7.12 -4.46 -31.63
CA TYR A 861 8.06 -4.87 -30.59
C TYR A 861 9.13 -5.81 -31.09
N VAL A 862 10.27 -5.77 -30.41
CA VAL A 862 11.42 -6.62 -30.65
C VAL A 862 12.04 -7.05 -29.32
N GLU A 863 12.47 -8.29 -29.25
CA GLU A 863 13.17 -8.91 -28.13
C GLU A 863 14.46 -9.55 -28.66
N LEU A 864 15.54 -9.48 -27.89
CA LEU A 864 16.85 -10.07 -28.19
C LEU A 864 17.34 -10.80 -26.95
N ASN A 865 17.83 -12.03 -27.12
CA ASN A 865 18.56 -12.76 -26.10
C ASN A 865 19.98 -13.03 -26.62
N VAL A 866 20.97 -12.42 -25.96
CA VAL A 866 22.38 -12.46 -26.36
C VAL A 866 23.15 -13.34 -25.37
N PRO A 867 23.58 -14.55 -25.75
CA PRO A 867 24.52 -15.33 -24.95
C PRO A 867 25.92 -14.72 -25.08
N VAL A 868 26.50 -14.27 -23.95
CA VAL A 868 27.77 -13.56 -23.90
C VAL A 868 28.93 -14.48 -23.53
N LEU A 869 28.77 -15.29 -22.47
CA LEU A 869 29.78 -16.26 -22.02
C LEU A 869 29.11 -17.58 -21.64
N ALA A 870 29.79 -18.69 -21.90
CA ALA A 870 29.37 -20.02 -21.49
C ALA A 870 30.61 -20.85 -21.08
N ASP A 871 30.45 -21.73 -20.09
CA ASP A 871 31.44 -22.71 -19.65
C ASP A 871 32.84 -22.15 -19.27
N MET A 872 32.91 -20.91 -18.79
CA MET A 872 34.16 -20.29 -18.31
C MET A 872 34.22 -20.22 -16.77
N PRO A 873 35.41 -20.10 -16.16
CA PRO A 873 35.54 -19.83 -14.73
C PRO A 873 34.77 -18.57 -14.34
N PHE A 874 33.90 -18.66 -13.33
CA PHE A 874 32.99 -17.59 -12.90
C PHE A 874 31.93 -17.14 -13.93
N ALA A 875 31.74 -17.89 -15.02
CA ALA A 875 30.73 -17.62 -16.04
C ALA A 875 30.33 -18.93 -16.73
N LYS A 876 29.61 -19.79 -15.99
CA LYS A 876 28.95 -20.98 -16.56
C LYS A 876 27.91 -20.58 -17.59
N GLU A 877 27.18 -19.51 -17.30
CA GLU A 877 26.28 -18.85 -18.23
C GLU A 877 26.31 -17.34 -17.96
N LEU A 878 26.39 -16.52 -19.00
CA LEU A 878 26.14 -15.09 -18.95
C LEU A 878 25.34 -14.72 -20.19
N SER A 879 24.11 -14.27 -20.02
CA SER A 879 23.23 -13.81 -21.10
C SER A 879 22.57 -12.48 -20.78
N LEU A 880 22.27 -11.73 -21.84
CA LEU A 880 21.62 -10.44 -21.80
C LEU A 880 20.29 -10.50 -22.55
N ASP A 881 19.22 -10.06 -21.91
CA ASP A 881 17.91 -9.91 -22.51
C ASP A 881 17.65 -8.43 -22.79
N MET A 882 17.17 -8.10 -23.98
CA MET A 882 16.80 -6.73 -24.36
C MET A 882 15.45 -6.76 -25.06
N ALA A 883 14.56 -5.83 -24.72
CA ALA A 883 13.29 -5.68 -25.42
C ALA A 883 12.96 -4.20 -25.62
N GLY A 884 12.28 -3.91 -26.72
CA GLY A 884 11.74 -2.59 -27.05
C GLY A 884 10.36 -2.71 -27.65
N ARG A 885 9.45 -1.81 -27.28
CA ARG A 885 8.09 -1.71 -27.82
C ARG A 885 7.76 -0.25 -28.11
N TYR A 886 7.34 0.02 -29.34
CA TYR A 886 6.73 1.27 -29.77
C TYR A 886 5.22 1.06 -29.84
N SER A 887 4.45 2.00 -29.27
CA SER A 887 2.99 1.95 -29.23
C SER A 887 2.42 3.28 -29.67
N ASP A 888 1.52 3.29 -30.66
CA ASP A 888 0.82 4.48 -31.15
C ASP A 888 -0.68 4.36 -30.84
N TYR A 889 -1.22 5.34 -30.11
CA TYR A 889 -2.62 5.41 -29.68
C TYR A 889 -3.31 6.60 -30.32
N ASN A 890 -4.56 6.41 -30.75
CA ASN A 890 -5.37 7.50 -31.29
C ASN A 890 -5.88 8.52 -30.24
N THR A 891 -5.56 8.31 -28.96
CA THR A 891 -5.99 9.17 -27.84
C THR A 891 -4.90 10.14 -27.42
N PHE A 892 -3.74 9.64 -26.97
CA PHE A 892 -2.64 10.47 -26.44
C PHE A 892 -1.38 10.50 -27.33
N GLY A 893 -1.35 9.78 -28.46
CA GLY A 893 -0.19 9.67 -29.35
C GLY A 893 0.68 8.46 -29.02
N ASP A 894 2.01 8.61 -29.11
CA ASP A 894 2.95 7.50 -29.06
C ASP A 894 3.76 7.37 -27.76
N THR A 895 4.33 6.18 -27.55
CA THR A 895 5.26 5.89 -26.45
C THR A 895 6.26 4.79 -26.81
N ILE A 896 7.45 4.81 -26.19
CA ILE A 896 8.47 3.78 -26.32
C ILE A 896 8.82 3.23 -24.95
N ASN A 897 8.81 1.90 -24.84
CA ASN A 897 9.13 1.18 -23.63
C ASN A 897 10.27 0.19 -23.87
N SER A 898 11.14 0.04 -22.89
CA SER A 898 12.33 -0.80 -23.03
C SER A 898 12.58 -1.64 -21.79
N LYS A 899 13.19 -2.80 -21.99
CA LYS A 899 13.61 -3.72 -20.93
C LYS A 899 15.01 -4.24 -21.18
N PHE A 900 15.77 -4.34 -20.11
CA PHE A 900 17.11 -4.91 -20.08
C PHE A 900 17.18 -5.93 -18.95
N GLY A 901 17.66 -7.13 -19.24
CA GLY A 901 17.82 -8.24 -18.32
C GLY A 901 19.23 -8.80 -18.36
N LEU A 902 19.71 -9.23 -17.21
CA LEU A 902 20.99 -9.91 -17.03
C LEU A 902 20.72 -11.25 -16.35
N LYS A 903 21.26 -12.33 -16.92
CA LYS A 903 21.30 -13.66 -16.32
C LYS A 903 22.75 -14.10 -16.22
N TRP A 904 23.23 -14.38 -15.02
CA TRP A 904 24.61 -14.76 -14.77
C TRP A 904 24.69 -15.94 -13.81
N LYS A 905 25.15 -17.09 -14.28
CA LYS A 905 25.50 -18.26 -13.47
C LYS A 905 27.02 -18.28 -13.25
N PRO A 906 27.55 -17.71 -12.15
CA PRO A 906 28.98 -17.79 -11.87
C PRO A 906 29.46 -19.23 -11.62
N ILE A 907 28.58 -20.04 -11.04
CA ILE A 907 28.74 -21.48 -10.81
C ILE A 907 27.40 -22.17 -11.11
N ASP A 908 27.39 -23.49 -11.27
CA ASP A 908 26.18 -24.23 -11.66
C ASP A 908 25.02 -24.07 -10.65
N ASP A 909 25.36 -24.01 -9.36
CA ASP A 909 24.43 -23.95 -8.24
C ASP A 909 23.84 -22.54 -7.99
N LEU A 910 24.41 -21.48 -8.55
CA LEU A 910 24.03 -20.09 -8.25
C LEU A 910 23.71 -19.32 -9.53
N LEU A 911 22.50 -18.77 -9.60
CA LEU A 911 22.07 -17.82 -10.60
C LEU A 911 21.92 -16.43 -9.97
N VAL A 912 22.55 -15.43 -10.58
CA VAL A 912 22.36 -14.01 -10.33
C VAL A 912 21.53 -13.44 -11.48
N ARG A 913 20.47 -12.72 -11.17
CA ARG A 913 19.61 -12.07 -12.16
C ARG A 913 19.37 -10.60 -11.82
N ALA A 914 19.18 -9.77 -12.84
CA ALA A 914 18.76 -8.39 -12.65
C ALA A 914 17.97 -7.90 -13.85
N THR A 915 16.96 -7.07 -13.63
CA THR A 915 16.19 -6.42 -14.70
C THR A 915 16.01 -4.94 -14.43
N TYR A 916 15.96 -4.17 -15.52
CA TYR A 916 15.50 -2.79 -15.56
C TYR A 916 14.47 -2.67 -16.68
N SER A 917 13.30 -2.11 -16.39
CA SER A 917 12.26 -1.88 -17.39
C SER A 917 11.59 -0.54 -17.22
N THR A 918 11.14 0.02 -18.35
CA THR A 918 10.16 1.11 -18.37
C THR A 918 8.79 0.56 -18.76
N GLY A 919 7.74 1.20 -18.27
CA GLY A 919 6.38 0.86 -18.64
C GLY A 919 5.44 2.04 -18.64
N PHE A 920 4.20 1.78 -19.02
CA PHE A 920 3.16 2.79 -19.07
C PHE A 920 1.77 2.17 -18.91
N ARG A 921 0.81 3.02 -18.57
CA ARG A 921 -0.63 2.71 -18.62
C ARG A 921 -1.34 3.80 -19.40
N ALA A 922 -2.03 3.43 -20.47
CA ALA A 922 -2.94 4.32 -21.17
C ALA A 922 -4.16 4.66 -20.27
N PRO A 923 -4.70 5.90 -20.32
CA PRO A 923 -5.98 6.19 -19.69
C PRO A 923 -7.06 5.23 -20.22
N ASN A 924 -7.88 4.65 -19.33
CA ASN A 924 -8.98 3.76 -19.71
C ASN A 924 -10.21 4.56 -20.20
N ILE A 925 -11.28 3.88 -20.61
CA ILE A 925 -12.47 4.53 -21.18
C ILE A 925 -13.20 5.39 -20.14
N ALA A 926 -13.33 4.91 -18.90
CA ALA A 926 -13.92 5.67 -17.81
C ALA A 926 -13.12 6.94 -17.49
N ASN A 927 -11.78 6.88 -17.60
CA ASN A 927 -10.90 8.01 -17.36
C ASN A 927 -11.10 9.13 -18.37
N MET A 928 -11.31 8.81 -19.65
CA MET A 928 -11.39 9.80 -20.74
C MET A 928 -12.82 10.22 -21.12
N TYR A 929 -13.77 9.29 -20.97
CA TYR A 929 -15.14 9.42 -21.49
C TYR A 929 -16.21 9.06 -20.46
N GLY A 930 -15.83 8.90 -19.19
CA GLY A 930 -16.74 8.65 -18.08
C GLY A 930 -17.75 9.79 -17.88
N GLY A 931 -19.01 9.43 -17.69
CA GLY A 931 -20.05 10.38 -17.30
C GLY A 931 -19.78 10.98 -15.91
N THR A 932 -20.40 12.12 -15.60
CA THR A 932 -20.37 12.67 -14.24
C THR A 932 -21.17 11.79 -13.28
N SER A 933 -20.68 11.62 -12.06
CA SER A 933 -21.33 10.85 -10.99
C SER A 933 -21.31 11.62 -9.69
N GLN A 934 -22.37 11.48 -8.89
CA GLN A 934 -22.44 12.06 -7.55
C GLN A 934 -21.70 11.19 -6.52
N THR A 935 -21.01 11.83 -5.57
CA THR A 935 -20.36 11.16 -4.43
C THR A 935 -20.22 12.08 -3.22
N PHE A 936 -20.05 11.49 -2.03
CA PHE A 936 -19.85 12.21 -0.76
C PHE A 936 -18.38 12.09 -0.33
N ASP A 937 -17.61 13.16 -0.51
CA ASP A 937 -16.17 13.17 -0.31
C ASP A 937 -15.75 13.54 1.11
N ALA A 938 -14.71 12.90 1.62
CA ALA A 938 -13.99 13.36 2.80
C ALA A 938 -13.04 14.52 2.45
N TYR A 939 -13.21 15.67 3.10
CA TYR A 939 -12.34 16.85 2.85
C TYR A 939 -12.12 17.70 4.10
N THR A 940 -11.13 18.59 4.03
CA THR A 940 -10.89 19.64 5.05
C THR A 940 -11.00 20.99 4.36
N ASP A 941 -11.98 21.79 4.77
CA ASP A 941 -12.10 23.15 4.30
C ASP A 941 -10.96 24.03 4.87
N PRO A 942 -10.12 24.70 4.05
CA PRO A 942 -9.11 25.61 4.56
C PRO A 942 -9.69 26.78 5.36
N CYS A 943 -10.98 27.10 5.20
CA CYS A 943 -11.66 28.13 5.96
C CYS A 943 -12.21 27.65 7.31
N ASP A 944 -12.16 26.35 7.63
CA ASP A 944 -12.56 25.85 8.95
C ASP A 944 -11.68 26.46 10.06
N SER A 945 -12.32 27.00 11.09
CA SER A 945 -11.67 27.76 12.16
C SER A 945 -10.90 26.89 13.18
N SER A 946 -11.05 25.56 13.14
CA SER A 946 -10.37 24.63 14.06
C SER A 946 -9.35 23.73 13.35
N PHE A 947 -9.69 23.22 12.18
CA PHE A 947 -8.91 22.23 11.43
C PHE A 947 -8.36 22.76 10.10
N GLY A 948 -8.97 23.81 9.56
CA GLY A 948 -8.56 24.44 8.30
C GLY A 948 -7.32 25.32 8.45
N SER A 949 -6.67 25.64 7.33
CA SER A 949 -5.49 26.53 7.29
C SER A 949 -5.76 27.93 7.87
N ALA A 950 -7.00 28.43 7.80
CA ALA A 950 -7.42 29.71 8.38
C ALA A 950 -7.21 29.76 9.90
N SER A 951 -7.29 28.64 10.61
CA SER A 951 -7.00 28.57 12.05
C SER A 951 -5.56 28.94 12.42
N ARG A 952 -4.63 28.84 11.45
CA ARG A 952 -3.18 29.00 11.67
C ARG A 952 -2.52 30.03 10.74
N ASN A 953 -3.21 30.50 9.71
CA ASN A 953 -2.68 31.42 8.70
C ASN A 953 -3.60 32.64 8.51
N PRO A 954 -3.21 33.83 9.00
CA PRO A 954 -4.00 35.06 8.86
C PRO A 954 -4.31 35.46 7.41
N SER A 955 -3.42 35.15 6.46
CA SER A 955 -3.66 35.46 5.04
C SER A 955 -4.76 34.60 4.45
N VAL A 956 -4.84 33.32 4.85
CA VAL A 956 -5.92 32.41 4.45
C VAL A 956 -7.23 32.83 5.12
N ALA A 957 -7.20 33.16 6.41
CA ALA A 957 -8.38 33.69 7.11
C ALA A 957 -8.93 34.96 6.44
N ALA A 958 -8.05 35.87 6.00
CA ALA A 958 -8.43 37.05 5.24
C ALA A 958 -9.02 36.69 3.87
N ALA A 959 -8.45 35.72 3.15
CA ALA A 959 -8.98 35.26 1.86
C ALA A 959 -10.38 34.61 2.00
N CYS A 960 -10.59 33.82 3.05
CA CYS A 960 -11.88 33.24 3.40
C CYS A 960 -12.92 34.33 3.70
N GLY A 961 -12.56 35.32 4.55
CA GLY A 961 -13.42 36.46 4.87
C GLY A 961 -13.75 37.34 3.65
N ALA A 962 -12.79 37.55 2.75
CA ALA A 962 -12.99 38.30 1.51
C ALA A 962 -14.00 37.63 0.56
N ARG A 963 -14.22 36.32 0.70
CA ARG A 963 -15.23 35.55 -0.04
C ARG A 963 -16.46 35.21 0.80
N GLY A 964 -16.67 35.91 1.91
CA GLY A 964 -17.91 35.83 2.70
C GLY A 964 -17.98 34.70 3.72
N VAL A 965 -16.90 33.93 3.93
CA VAL A 965 -16.88 32.87 4.95
C VAL A 965 -16.59 33.49 6.33
N PRO A 966 -17.47 33.31 7.35
CA PRO A 966 -17.27 33.86 8.68
C PRO A 966 -16.02 33.31 9.38
N ALA A 967 -15.39 34.12 10.23
CA ALA A 967 -14.16 33.74 10.94
C ALA A 967 -14.35 32.56 11.93
N ASN A 968 -15.58 32.30 12.38
CA ASN A 968 -15.96 31.20 13.25
C ASN A 968 -16.55 30.00 12.49
N PHE A 969 -16.45 29.96 11.16
CA PHE A 969 -16.97 28.86 10.35
C PHE A 969 -16.40 27.50 10.81
N ARG A 970 -17.28 26.49 10.85
CA ARG A 970 -16.96 25.09 11.14
C ARG A 970 -17.59 24.20 10.08
N GLN A 971 -16.80 23.32 9.49
CA GLN A 971 -17.28 22.29 8.57
C GLN A 971 -18.22 21.33 9.31
N ILE A 972 -19.26 20.85 8.64
CA ILE A 972 -20.17 19.82 9.16
C ILE A 972 -19.95 18.46 8.49
N THR A 973 -20.39 17.39 9.16
CA THR A 973 -20.32 16.00 8.69
C THR A 973 -21.50 15.66 7.79
N SER A 974 -21.49 14.49 7.14
CA SER A 974 -22.65 13.96 6.40
C SER A 974 -23.92 13.80 7.24
N GLY A 975 -23.79 13.70 8.57
CA GLY A 975 -24.90 13.70 9.53
C GLY A 975 -25.32 15.09 10.02
N GLY A 976 -24.70 16.17 9.52
CA GLY A 976 -25.02 17.55 9.89
C GLY A 976 -24.42 18.05 11.21
N ALA A 977 -23.70 17.20 11.95
CA ALA A 977 -22.97 17.60 13.16
C ALA A 977 -21.69 18.37 12.81
N GLN A 978 -21.18 19.21 13.71
CA GLN A 978 -19.88 19.85 13.51
C GLN A 978 -18.77 18.80 13.40
N SER A 979 -17.88 19.00 12.44
CA SER A 979 -16.69 18.17 12.28
C SER A 979 -15.86 18.16 13.56
N THR A 980 -15.47 16.97 14.02
CA THR A 980 -14.60 16.75 15.18
C THR A 980 -13.13 16.53 14.80
N GLY A 981 -12.81 16.53 13.49
CA GLY A 981 -11.46 16.37 12.97
C GLY A 981 -11.35 16.62 11.46
N PRO A 982 -10.13 16.84 10.91
CA PRO A 982 -9.94 17.04 9.47
C PRO A 982 -10.40 15.82 8.65
N GLY A 983 -10.72 16.03 7.38
CA GLY A 983 -11.07 14.95 6.45
C GLY A 983 -12.43 14.34 6.71
N THR A 984 -13.41 15.17 7.07
CA THR A 984 -14.79 14.73 7.32
C THR A 984 -15.57 14.63 6.00
N GLN A 985 -16.42 13.62 5.87
CA GLN A 985 -17.31 13.44 4.70
C GLN A 985 -18.27 14.63 4.53
N SER A 986 -18.49 15.04 3.29
CA SER A 986 -19.37 16.14 2.92
C SER A 986 -20.83 15.90 3.31
N TYR A 987 -21.54 16.97 3.66
CA TYR A 987 -22.99 16.95 3.86
C TYR A 987 -23.76 16.87 2.53
N SER A 988 -23.24 17.52 1.49
CA SER A 988 -23.82 17.50 0.15
C SER A 988 -23.07 16.53 -0.75
N ALA A 989 -23.78 15.95 -1.72
CA ALA A 989 -23.16 15.22 -2.81
C ALA A 989 -22.43 16.21 -3.73
N PHE A 990 -21.29 15.78 -4.24
CA PHE A 990 -20.43 16.53 -5.15
C PHE A 990 -20.27 15.73 -6.45
N GLU A 991 -19.85 16.39 -7.52
CA GLU A 991 -19.68 15.75 -8.82
C GLU A 991 -18.22 15.31 -9.05
N SER A 992 -18.07 14.11 -9.59
CA SER A 992 -16.81 13.58 -10.12
C SER A 992 -16.99 13.19 -11.58
N GLY A 993 -15.98 13.39 -12.42
CA GLY A 993 -16.06 13.09 -13.85
C GLY A 993 -14.72 12.73 -14.50
N SER A 994 -14.80 12.39 -15.79
CA SER A 994 -13.66 12.04 -16.62
C SER A 994 -12.88 13.26 -17.12
N ASN A 995 -11.71 13.01 -17.71
CA ASN A 995 -10.90 14.02 -18.37
C ASN A 995 -10.30 13.45 -19.68
N PRO A 996 -10.76 13.91 -20.86
CA PRO A 996 -10.26 13.43 -22.14
C PRO A 996 -8.81 13.86 -22.46
N GLU A 997 -8.24 14.81 -21.71
CA GLU A 997 -6.88 15.34 -21.93
C GLU A 997 -5.79 14.57 -21.16
N LEU A 998 -6.17 13.51 -20.44
CA LEU A 998 -5.23 12.71 -19.66
C LEU A 998 -4.10 12.13 -20.50
N GLN A 999 -2.90 12.19 -19.95
CA GLN A 999 -1.70 11.55 -20.47
C GLN A 999 -1.50 10.18 -19.82
N PRO A 1000 -0.71 9.27 -20.43
CA PRO A 1000 -0.43 7.98 -19.84
C PRO A 1000 0.36 8.10 -18.53
N GLU A 1001 0.10 7.18 -17.61
CA GLU A 1001 0.99 6.93 -16.47
C GLU A 1001 2.29 6.32 -16.99
N THR A 1002 3.44 6.68 -16.42
CA THR A 1002 4.74 6.10 -16.81
C THR A 1002 5.39 5.41 -15.62
N SER A 1003 6.18 4.38 -15.85
CA SER A 1003 6.80 3.62 -14.77
C SER A 1003 8.25 3.23 -15.06
N LYS A 1004 8.99 3.03 -13.96
CA LYS A 1004 10.35 2.50 -13.95
C LYS A 1004 10.42 1.38 -12.91
N THR A 1005 10.86 0.21 -13.34
CA THR A 1005 11.00 -0.97 -12.49
C THR A 1005 12.43 -1.47 -12.48
N TRP A 1006 12.91 -1.83 -11.30
CA TRP A 1006 14.19 -2.49 -11.06
C TRP A 1006 13.96 -3.79 -10.32
N THR A 1007 14.64 -4.87 -10.74
CA THR A 1007 14.74 -6.10 -9.96
C THR A 1007 16.18 -6.58 -9.91
N ALA A 1008 16.58 -7.20 -8.79
CA ALA A 1008 17.86 -7.87 -8.65
C ALA A 1008 17.68 -9.08 -7.72
N GLY A 1009 18.14 -10.25 -8.14
CA GLY A 1009 17.85 -11.50 -7.46
C GLY A 1009 18.94 -12.54 -7.51
N LEU A 1010 18.85 -13.47 -6.56
CA LEU A 1010 19.71 -14.65 -6.43
C LEU A 1010 18.82 -15.89 -6.40
N VAL A 1011 19.18 -16.92 -7.15
CA VAL A 1011 18.58 -18.26 -7.08
C VAL A 1011 19.70 -19.25 -6.79
N TYR A 1012 19.56 -20.01 -5.72
CA TYR A 1012 20.57 -20.93 -5.23
C TYR A 1012 19.98 -22.33 -5.05
N SER A 1013 20.54 -23.28 -5.80
CA SER A 1013 20.15 -24.69 -5.78
C SER A 1013 21.41 -25.52 -5.48
N PRO A 1014 21.81 -25.63 -4.20
CA PRO A 1014 23.07 -26.26 -3.78
C PRO A 1014 23.09 -27.76 -4.11
N ASN A 1015 24.11 -28.20 -4.84
CA ASN A 1015 24.27 -29.62 -5.17
C ASN A 1015 24.49 -30.53 -3.94
N PHE A 1016 25.01 -29.98 -2.82
CA PHE A 1016 25.24 -30.71 -1.57
C PHE A 1016 23.98 -30.87 -0.71
N VAL A 1017 22.89 -30.16 -1.04
CA VAL A 1017 21.54 -30.38 -0.45
C VAL A 1017 20.55 -30.59 -1.59
N GLN A 1018 20.49 -31.81 -2.11
CA GLN A 1018 19.63 -32.14 -3.24
C GLN A 1018 18.15 -31.82 -2.95
N GLY A 1019 17.49 -31.19 -3.92
CA GLY A 1019 16.07 -30.85 -3.85
C GLY A 1019 15.73 -29.53 -3.15
N LEU A 1020 16.73 -28.78 -2.65
CA LEU A 1020 16.58 -27.45 -2.08
C LEU A 1020 16.78 -26.37 -3.16
N ASP A 1021 15.79 -25.48 -3.30
CA ASP A 1021 15.82 -24.30 -4.15
C ASP A 1021 15.51 -23.07 -3.27
N VAL A 1022 16.39 -22.06 -3.30
CA VAL A 1022 16.20 -20.81 -2.55
C VAL A 1022 16.31 -19.62 -3.50
N SER A 1023 15.31 -18.73 -3.51
CA SER A 1023 15.34 -17.48 -4.25
C SER A 1023 15.19 -16.26 -3.34
N LEU A 1024 15.93 -15.20 -3.62
CA LEU A 1024 15.77 -13.90 -2.97
C LEU A 1024 15.83 -12.81 -4.04
N ASP A 1025 14.75 -12.07 -4.19
CA ASP A 1025 14.60 -11.02 -5.20
C ASP A 1025 14.28 -9.68 -4.52
N TRP A 1026 15.08 -8.65 -4.80
CA TRP A 1026 14.75 -7.26 -4.47
C TRP A 1026 14.06 -6.60 -5.66
N TRP A 1027 13.04 -5.79 -5.40
CA TRP A 1027 12.30 -5.06 -6.42
C TRP A 1027 12.01 -3.63 -5.99
N LYS A 1028 11.90 -2.73 -6.98
CA LYS A 1028 11.46 -1.34 -6.83
C LYS A 1028 10.66 -0.91 -8.06
N ILE A 1029 9.48 -0.36 -7.85
CA ILE A 1029 8.58 0.15 -8.89
C ILE A 1029 8.25 1.60 -8.57
N ARG A 1030 8.45 2.51 -9.51
CA ARG A 1030 8.01 3.91 -9.45
C ARG A 1030 7.06 4.19 -10.61
N ILE A 1031 5.92 4.79 -10.31
CA ILE A 1031 4.91 5.26 -11.26
C ILE A 1031 4.84 6.78 -11.13
N ASP A 1032 5.08 7.49 -12.23
CA ASP A 1032 4.95 8.93 -12.33
C ASP A 1032 3.69 9.28 -13.15
N ASN A 1033 3.10 10.46 -12.93
CA ASN A 1033 1.87 10.93 -13.59
C ASN A 1033 0.65 10.06 -13.28
N VAL A 1034 0.51 9.59 -12.03
CA VAL A 1034 -0.60 8.74 -11.59
C VAL A 1034 -1.92 9.41 -11.92
N ILE A 1035 -2.82 8.70 -12.60
CA ILE A 1035 -4.15 9.23 -12.91
C ILE A 1035 -4.97 9.11 -11.63
N ALA A 1036 -5.30 10.24 -11.03
CA ALA A 1036 -6.03 10.31 -9.77
C ALA A 1036 -7.08 11.43 -9.80
N ALA A 1037 -8.14 11.27 -9.00
CA ALA A 1037 -9.09 12.34 -8.76
C ALA A 1037 -8.44 13.43 -7.91
N GLU A 1038 -8.59 14.68 -8.34
CA GLU A 1038 -8.17 15.81 -7.53
C GLU A 1038 -9.05 15.94 -6.29
N SER A 1039 -8.45 16.08 -5.10
CA SER A 1039 -9.22 16.18 -3.85
C SER A 1039 -9.91 17.54 -3.71
N VAL A 1040 -11.08 17.58 -3.06
CA VAL A 1040 -11.78 18.83 -2.74
C VAL A 1040 -10.87 19.76 -1.92
N THR A 1041 -10.11 19.22 -0.96
CA THR A 1041 -9.12 19.99 -0.18
C THR A 1041 -8.08 20.68 -1.09
N SER A 1042 -7.59 19.99 -2.14
CA SER A 1042 -6.65 20.57 -3.11
C SER A 1042 -7.26 21.76 -3.86
N ILE A 1043 -8.48 21.59 -4.37
CA ILE A 1043 -9.23 22.64 -5.09
C ILE A 1043 -9.42 23.86 -4.18
N LEU A 1044 -9.86 23.64 -2.94
CA LEU A 1044 -10.05 24.72 -1.97
C LEU A 1044 -8.73 25.39 -1.59
N ASN A 1045 -7.64 24.64 -1.44
CA ASN A 1045 -6.31 25.20 -1.15
C ASN A 1045 -5.79 26.05 -2.32
N GLN A 1046 -5.96 25.62 -3.56
CA GLN A 1046 -5.61 26.44 -4.72
C GLN A 1046 -6.36 27.77 -4.70
N CYS A 1047 -7.64 27.76 -4.34
CA CYS A 1047 -8.44 28.98 -4.20
C CYS A 1047 -7.99 29.88 -3.03
N TYR A 1048 -8.02 29.36 -1.80
CA TYR A 1048 -7.88 30.17 -0.58
C TYR A 1048 -6.44 30.32 -0.06
N VAL A 1049 -5.56 29.37 -0.39
CA VAL A 1049 -4.16 29.37 0.06
C VAL A 1049 -3.24 29.89 -1.03
N LEU A 1050 -3.40 29.42 -2.27
CA LEU A 1050 -2.53 29.81 -3.39
C LEU A 1050 -3.07 31.02 -4.18
N GLY A 1051 -4.33 31.41 -3.97
CA GLY A 1051 -4.94 32.56 -4.64
C GLY A 1051 -5.22 32.34 -6.13
N VAL A 1052 -5.34 31.09 -6.58
CA VAL A 1052 -5.65 30.73 -7.96
C VAL A 1052 -7.14 31.00 -8.22
N ALA A 1053 -7.43 32.08 -8.95
CA ALA A 1053 -8.80 32.52 -9.19
C ALA A 1053 -9.69 31.46 -9.86
N SER A 1054 -9.17 30.73 -10.85
CA SER A 1054 -9.92 29.70 -11.58
C SER A 1054 -10.29 28.49 -10.72
N ALA A 1055 -9.53 28.19 -9.66
CA ALA A 1055 -9.88 27.11 -8.73
C ALA A 1055 -11.09 27.49 -7.86
N CYS A 1056 -11.31 28.78 -7.64
CA CYS A 1056 -12.45 29.26 -6.87
C CYS A 1056 -13.79 29.18 -7.60
N ASP A 1057 -13.77 29.01 -8.93
CA ASP A 1057 -14.98 28.89 -9.75
C ASP A 1057 -15.45 27.42 -9.85
N ARG A 1058 -14.70 26.47 -9.27
CA ARG A 1058 -14.95 25.02 -9.34
C ARG A 1058 -15.80 24.46 -8.20
N PHE A 1059 -16.23 25.31 -7.28
CA PHE A 1059 -17.10 24.94 -6.16
C PHE A 1059 -18.04 26.09 -5.79
N SER A 1060 -19.14 25.77 -5.11
CA SER A 1060 -20.05 26.76 -4.53
C SER A 1060 -20.33 26.47 -3.05
N ARG A 1061 -20.76 27.50 -2.32
CA ARG A 1061 -21.11 27.41 -0.90
C ARG A 1061 -22.60 27.64 -0.68
N GLY A 1062 -23.18 26.92 0.27
CA GLY A 1062 -24.60 26.99 0.60
C GLY A 1062 -24.99 28.34 1.23
N THR A 1063 -26.24 28.74 1.01
CA THR A 1063 -26.79 30.04 1.44
C THR A 1063 -27.96 29.94 2.39
N GLU A 1064 -28.47 28.73 2.68
CA GLU A 1064 -29.69 28.53 3.47
C GLU A 1064 -29.57 27.32 4.42
N GLY A 1065 -30.33 27.33 5.53
CA GLY A 1065 -30.44 26.20 6.46
C GLY A 1065 -29.11 25.78 7.09
N ARG A 1066 -28.93 24.47 7.33
CA ARG A 1066 -27.70 23.92 7.94
C ARG A 1066 -26.49 23.95 7.00
N THR A 1067 -26.65 24.27 5.71
CA THR A 1067 -25.55 24.29 4.72
C THR A 1067 -24.95 25.68 4.49
N VAL A 1068 -25.39 26.71 5.21
CA VAL A 1068 -24.85 28.06 5.12
C VAL A 1068 -23.32 28.05 5.26
N ASN A 1069 -22.62 28.62 4.27
CA ASN A 1069 -21.16 28.63 4.11
C ASN A 1069 -20.49 27.26 3.91
N GLN A 1070 -21.20 26.14 4.02
CA GLN A 1070 -20.64 24.81 3.70
C GLN A 1070 -20.42 24.70 2.19
N VAL A 1071 -19.44 23.90 1.76
CA VAL A 1071 -19.31 23.55 0.35
C VAL A 1071 -20.47 22.63 -0.03
N VAL A 1072 -21.29 23.05 -0.99
CA VAL A 1072 -22.51 22.31 -1.41
C VAL A 1072 -22.40 21.73 -2.81
N ASP A 1073 -21.46 22.22 -3.60
CA ASP A 1073 -21.20 21.75 -4.96
C ASP A 1073 -19.71 21.87 -5.27
N VAL A 1074 -19.15 20.85 -5.91
CA VAL A 1074 -17.76 20.79 -6.38
C VAL A 1074 -17.72 19.88 -7.59
N THR A 1075 -17.05 20.31 -8.66
CA THR A 1075 -16.74 19.43 -9.81
C THR A 1075 -15.27 18.99 -9.77
N ARG A 1076 -15.06 17.70 -9.55
CA ARG A 1076 -13.75 17.05 -9.55
C ARG A 1076 -13.53 16.29 -10.85
N THR A 1077 -12.37 16.48 -11.47
CA THR A 1077 -11.95 15.72 -12.64
C THR A 1077 -10.66 14.96 -12.33
N LEU A 1078 -10.38 13.94 -13.14
CA LEU A 1078 -9.12 13.23 -13.08
C LEU A 1078 -7.96 14.09 -13.60
N ILE A 1079 -6.79 13.95 -12.97
CA ILE A 1079 -5.54 14.62 -13.34
C ILE A 1079 -4.39 13.62 -13.39
N ASN A 1080 -3.31 13.96 -14.11
CA ASN A 1080 -2.02 13.29 -13.96
C ASN A 1080 -1.27 13.89 -12.75
N GLY A 1081 -1.42 13.26 -11.59
CA GLY A 1081 -0.90 13.74 -10.32
C GLY A 1081 0.32 12.95 -9.82
N GLY A 1082 1.32 13.69 -9.33
CA GLY A 1082 2.43 13.20 -8.49
C GLY A 1082 3.03 11.86 -8.90
N TYR A 1083 3.21 10.97 -7.92
CA TYR A 1083 3.82 9.65 -8.12
C TYR A 1083 3.39 8.61 -7.07
N GLN A 1084 3.54 7.34 -7.40
CA GLN A 1084 3.46 6.21 -6.47
C GLN A 1084 4.75 5.41 -6.56
N GLU A 1085 5.37 5.04 -5.44
CA GLU A 1085 6.64 4.31 -5.42
C GLU A 1085 6.62 3.21 -4.36
N THR A 1086 7.07 2.01 -4.72
CA THR A 1086 7.09 0.86 -3.81
C THR A 1086 8.34 0.02 -4.00
N ALA A 1087 8.86 -0.56 -2.91
CA ALA A 1087 9.99 -1.46 -2.95
C ALA A 1087 9.90 -2.57 -1.90
N GLY A 1088 10.56 -3.69 -2.18
CA GLY A 1088 10.52 -4.83 -1.27
C GLY A 1088 11.43 -5.98 -1.68
N TYR A 1089 11.23 -7.09 -0.99
CA TYR A 1089 11.96 -8.34 -1.17
C TYR A 1089 10.98 -9.51 -1.25
N ASP A 1090 11.22 -10.44 -2.17
CA ASP A 1090 10.55 -11.74 -2.20
C ASP A 1090 11.55 -12.84 -1.85
N LEU A 1091 11.17 -13.71 -0.91
CA LEU A 1091 11.91 -14.91 -0.52
C LEU A 1091 11.09 -16.14 -0.94
N GLY A 1092 11.72 -17.03 -1.70
CA GLY A 1092 11.17 -18.34 -2.04
C GLY A 1092 12.08 -19.44 -1.51
N ILE A 1093 11.51 -20.44 -0.83
CA ILE A 1093 12.23 -21.65 -0.41
C ILE A 1093 11.36 -22.84 -0.81
N LYS A 1094 11.89 -23.71 -1.67
CA LYS A 1094 11.26 -24.98 -2.00
C LYS A 1094 12.22 -26.09 -1.65
N TYR A 1095 11.79 -27.02 -0.80
CA TYR A 1095 12.61 -28.16 -0.42
C TYR A 1095 11.84 -29.45 -0.62
N ARG A 1096 12.29 -30.26 -1.57
CA ARG A 1096 11.85 -31.64 -1.77
C ARG A 1096 12.77 -32.53 -0.95
N LEU A 1097 12.33 -32.93 0.24
CA LEU A 1097 13.13 -33.78 1.10
C LEU A 1097 13.29 -35.17 0.47
N PRO A 1098 14.37 -35.91 0.80
CA PRO A 1098 14.49 -37.31 0.46
C PRO A 1098 13.26 -38.11 0.90
N GLU A 1099 12.92 -39.15 0.14
CA GLU A 1099 11.83 -40.04 0.52
C GLU A 1099 12.20 -40.83 1.78
N PHE A 1100 11.40 -40.69 2.84
CA PHE A 1100 11.57 -41.43 4.08
C PHE A 1100 10.63 -42.64 4.12
N SER A 1101 10.90 -43.59 5.02
CA SER A 1101 10.01 -44.75 5.23
C SER A 1101 8.58 -44.36 5.66
N PHE A 1102 8.41 -43.17 6.23
CA PHE A 1102 7.12 -42.61 6.62
C PHE A 1102 6.51 -41.66 5.57
N GLY A 1103 7.11 -41.52 4.38
CA GLY A 1103 6.55 -40.75 3.26
C GLY A 1103 7.46 -39.66 2.70
N LYS A 1104 6.94 -38.96 1.69
CA LYS A 1104 7.58 -37.82 1.01
C LYS A 1104 7.11 -36.51 1.64
N ILE A 1105 8.03 -35.57 1.83
CA ILE A 1105 7.70 -34.21 2.31
C ILE A 1105 8.20 -33.19 1.30
N VAL A 1106 7.32 -32.26 0.92
CA VAL A 1106 7.67 -31.07 0.16
C VAL A 1106 7.30 -29.84 0.99
N VAL A 1107 8.27 -28.96 1.18
CA VAL A 1107 8.07 -27.64 1.81
C VAL A 1107 8.15 -26.57 0.71
N ASP A 1108 7.14 -25.72 0.61
CA ASP A 1108 7.10 -24.56 -0.29
C ASP A 1108 6.76 -23.32 0.55
N TRP A 1109 7.71 -22.41 0.70
CA TRP A 1109 7.60 -21.21 1.53
C TRP A 1109 7.87 -19.97 0.69
N LYS A 1110 6.86 -19.11 0.54
CA LYS A 1110 6.93 -17.86 -0.22
C LYS A 1110 6.59 -16.69 0.69
N THR A 1111 7.48 -15.70 0.75
CA THR A 1111 7.31 -14.50 1.58
C THR A 1111 7.57 -13.25 0.75
N THR A 1112 6.70 -12.25 0.88
CA THR A 1112 6.91 -10.91 0.34
C THR A 1112 7.03 -9.93 1.51
N TYR A 1113 8.13 -9.17 1.52
CA TYR A 1113 8.40 -8.09 2.47
C TYR A 1113 8.37 -6.75 1.72
N VAL A 1114 7.50 -5.83 2.13
CA VAL A 1114 7.42 -4.46 1.59
C VAL A 1114 8.21 -3.51 2.49
N ASP A 1115 9.26 -2.92 1.93
CA ASP A 1115 10.10 -1.93 2.61
C ASP A 1115 9.32 -0.62 2.80
N TYR A 1116 8.86 -0.05 1.68
CA TYR A 1116 7.99 1.12 1.64
C TYR A 1116 6.98 1.06 0.49
N LEU A 1117 5.92 1.86 0.63
CA LEU A 1117 4.85 2.14 -0.31
C LEU A 1117 4.49 3.60 -0.10
N GLU A 1118 5.00 4.44 -0.98
CA GLU A 1118 4.87 5.88 -0.95
C GLU A 1118 3.91 6.36 -2.02
N TYR A 1119 3.10 7.36 -1.69
CA TYR A 1119 2.20 8.01 -2.63
C TYR A 1119 2.28 9.51 -2.47
N LYS A 1120 2.27 10.23 -3.60
CA LYS A 1120 2.19 11.68 -3.66
C LYS A 1120 1.09 12.05 -4.64
N ARG A 1121 0.08 12.77 -4.16
CA ARG A 1121 -1.13 13.13 -4.92
C ARG A 1121 -0.89 14.12 -6.06
N ASP A 1122 0.06 15.02 -5.89
CA ASP A 1122 0.31 16.13 -6.81
C ASP A 1122 1.82 16.38 -6.98
N ASN A 1123 2.15 17.38 -7.80
CA ASN A 1123 3.53 17.80 -8.05
C ASN A 1123 3.97 18.98 -7.17
N GLU A 1124 3.13 19.44 -6.23
CA GLU A 1124 3.43 20.60 -5.39
C GLU A 1124 4.58 20.28 -4.45
N ALA A 1125 5.50 21.23 -4.29
CA ALA A 1125 6.69 21.04 -3.45
C ALA A 1125 6.34 20.88 -1.97
N GLU A 1126 5.22 21.46 -1.53
CA GLU A 1126 4.77 21.47 -0.15
C GLU A 1126 3.92 20.24 0.24
N THR A 1127 3.33 19.53 -0.73
CA THR A 1127 2.52 18.34 -0.45
C THR A 1127 3.42 17.21 0.09
N PRO A 1128 3.18 16.73 1.33
CA PRO A 1128 3.99 15.68 1.92
C PRO A 1128 3.75 14.34 1.22
N VAL A 1129 4.77 13.49 1.23
CA VAL A 1129 4.68 12.11 0.75
C VAL A 1129 3.91 11.28 1.78
N GLU A 1130 2.87 10.58 1.33
CA GLU A 1130 2.10 9.63 2.12
C GLU A 1130 2.83 8.30 2.20
N GLN A 1131 2.87 7.70 3.39
CA GLN A 1131 3.48 6.39 3.61
C GLN A 1131 2.39 5.39 3.97
N HIS A 1132 2.11 4.47 3.06
CA HIS A 1132 1.03 3.48 3.17
C HIS A 1132 1.52 2.10 3.63
N THR A 1133 2.82 1.93 3.93
CA THR A 1133 3.33 0.63 4.40
C THR A 1133 2.84 0.25 5.79
N SER A 1134 2.37 -0.99 5.96
CA SER A 1134 1.73 -1.47 7.19
C SER A 1134 0.53 -0.63 7.58
N TRP A 1135 -0.20 -0.10 6.61
CA TRP A 1135 -1.33 0.80 6.84
C TRP A 1135 -2.60 0.24 6.22
N ALA A 1136 -3.73 0.39 6.92
CA ALA A 1136 -5.05 0.17 6.41
C ALA A 1136 -5.76 1.51 6.24
N THR A 1137 -6.25 1.75 5.04
CA THR A 1137 -7.16 2.84 4.73
C THR A 1137 -8.33 2.25 3.94
N GLY A 1138 -9.54 2.81 4.08
CA GLY A 1138 -10.66 2.44 3.22
C GLY A 1138 -10.32 2.55 1.73
N ASP A 1139 -9.65 3.63 1.32
CA ASP A 1139 -9.39 3.96 -0.09
C ASP A 1139 -8.26 3.14 -0.74
N TRP A 1140 -7.21 2.77 0.01
CA TRP A 1140 -6.04 2.01 -0.49
C TRP A 1140 -6.00 0.55 -0.01
N GLY A 1141 -7.08 0.09 0.62
CA GLY A 1141 -7.14 -1.23 1.22
C GLY A 1141 -6.14 -1.46 2.35
N ALA A 1142 -5.75 -2.74 2.54
CA ALA A 1142 -4.78 -3.18 3.54
C ALA A 1142 -3.38 -3.43 2.95
N ASN A 1143 -2.40 -2.66 3.41
CA ASN A 1143 -1.02 -2.72 2.94
C ASN A 1143 -0.11 -3.44 3.94
N PHE A 1144 -0.06 -4.77 3.89
CA PHE A 1144 0.79 -5.56 4.79
C PHE A 1144 2.28 -5.39 4.47
N ARG A 1145 3.11 -5.24 5.50
CA ARG A 1145 4.57 -5.26 5.32
C ARG A 1145 5.10 -6.66 5.08
N VAL A 1146 4.50 -7.69 5.68
CA VAL A 1146 4.86 -9.08 5.39
C VAL A 1146 3.61 -9.88 5.10
N ARG A 1147 3.60 -10.51 3.93
CA ARG A 1147 2.72 -11.65 3.63
C ARG A 1147 3.60 -12.89 3.45
N SER A 1148 3.24 -13.99 4.09
CA SER A 1148 4.02 -15.23 4.01
C SER A 1148 3.10 -16.44 3.92
N ASN A 1149 3.35 -17.30 2.95
CA ASN A 1149 2.67 -18.57 2.75
C ASN A 1149 3.65 -19.71 2.91
N LEU A 1150 3.43 -20.57 3.90
CA LEU A 1150 4.15 -21.82 4.07
C LEU A 1150 3.20 -22.96 3.72
N ASN A 1151 3.61 -23.84 2.84
CA ASN A 1151 2.92 -25.08 2.54
C ASN A 1151 3.84 -26.27 2.84
N VAL A 1152 3.35 -27.20 3.65
CA VAL A 1152 3.98 -28.49 3.92
C VAL A 1152 3.07 -29.60 3.41
N ASP A 1153 3.50 -30.26 2.35
CA ASP A 1153 2.81 -31.40 1.75
C ASP A 1153 3.51 -32.68 2.16
N TRP A 1154 2.78 -33.58 2.80
CA TRP A 1154 3.22 -34.93 3.13
C TRP A 1154 2.40 -35.96 2.35
N SER A 1155 3.05 -36.99 1.81
CA SER A 1155 2.36 -38.08 1.14
C SER A 1155 2.98 -39.44 1.43
N LEU A 1156 2.15 -40.45 1.67
CA LEU A 1156 2.53 -41.84 1.88
C LEU A 1156 1.61 -42.75 1.05
N GLY A 1157 2.13 -43.30 -0.04
CA GLY A 1157 1.34 -44.07 -0.99
C GLY A 1157 0.17 -43.25 -1.54
N ASN A 1158 -1.06 -43.72 -1.30
CA ASN A 1158 -2.29 -43.08 -1.74
C ASN A 1158 -2.82 -41.98 -0.81
N LEU A 1159 -2.25 -41.84 0.39
CA LEU A 1159 -2.66 -40.82 1.38
C LEU A 1159 -1.77 -39.57 1.23
N GLY A 1160 -2.39 -38.40 1.24
CA GLY A 1160 -1.71 -37.12 1.30
C GLY A 1160 -2.32 -36.19 2.33
N VAL A 1161 -1.49 -35.36 2.97
CA VAL A 1161 -1.91 -34.31 3.89
C VAL A 1161 -1.15 -33.04 3.53
N ASN A 1162 -1.90 -31.97 3.30
CA ASN A 1162 -1.37 -30.64 3.03
C ASN A 1162 -1.69 -29.73 4.22
N TRP A 1163 -0.67 -29.08 4.79
CA TRP A 1163 -0.84 -28.03 5.80
C TRP A 1163 -0.30 -26.72 5.25
N ALA A 1164 -1.19 -25.75 5.05
CA ALA A 1164 -0.84 -24.41 4.63
C ALA A 1164 -1.00 -23.41 5.78
N VAL A 1165 -0.08 -22.45 5.85
CA VAL A 1165 -0.08 -21.34 6.81
C VAL A 1165 -0.02 -20.03 6.03
N ARG A 1166 -1.02 -19.17 6.21
CA ARG A 1166 -1.09 -17.83 5.62
C ARG A 1166 -0.89 -16.78 6.69
N TYR A 1167 0.22 -16.06 6.65
CA TYR A 1167 0.61 -15.04 7.62
C TYR A 1167 0.48 -13.63 7.03
N TYR A 1168 -0.08 -12.73 7.84
CA TYR A 1168 -0.24 -11.31 7.57
C TYR A 1168 0.35 -10.50 8.72
N SER A 1169 1.27 -9.59 8.43
CA SER A 1169 1.91 -8.75 9.46
C SER A 1169 0.92 -7.80 10.15
N SER A 1170 1.30 -7.27 11.32
CA SER A 1170 0.55 -6.18 11.97
C SER A 1170 0.36 -4.97 11.05
N MET A 1171 -0.75 -4.26 11.22
CA MET A 1171 -1.04 -3.02 10.48
C MET A 1171 -1.41 -1.89 11.42
N LYS A 1172 -1.42 -0.68 10.90
CA LYS A 1172 -1.88 0.53 11.55
C LYS A 1172 -3.12 1.06 10.84
N GLU A 1173 -4.00 1.68 11.58
CA GLU A 1173 -5.17 2.39 11.06
C GLU A 1173 -5.36 3.70 11.85
N PRO A 1174 -5.99 4.71 11.24
CA PRO A 1174 -6.45 5.89 11.99
C PRO A 1174 -7.25 5.45 13.21
N CYS A 1175 -7.08 6.13 14.33
CA CYS A 1175 -7.84 5.76 15.50
C CYS A 1175 -9.27 6.27 15.40
N SER A 1176 -10.24 5.35 15.43
CA SER A 1176 -11.67 5.69 15.47
C SER A 1176 -12.18 5.96 16.88
N TYR A 1177 -11.50 5.44 17.91
CA TYR A 1177 -11.93 5.50 19.31
C TYR A 1177 -10.75 5.66 20.26
N ASP A 1178 -10.78 6.69 21.11
CA ASP A 1178 -9.70 6.98 22.07
C ASP A 1178 -9.32 5.77 22.95
N THR A 1179 -10.30 4.96 23.34
CA THR A 1179 -10.11 3.75 24.15
C THR A 1179 -9.34 2.64 23.42
N GLU A 1180 -9.32 2.67 22.09
CA GLU A 1180 -8.67 1.68 21.23
C GLU A 1180 -7.33 2.18 20.65
N CYS A 1181 -6.97 3.45 20.89
CA CYS A 1181 -5.72 4.03 20.41
C CYS A 1181 -4.52 3.51 21.22
N ASN A 1182 -3.82 2.53 20.70
CA ASN A 1182 -2.58 2.03 21.33
C ASN A 1182 -1.30 2.78 20.87
N LEU A 1183 -1.43 3.79 20.01
CA LEU A 1183 -0.39 4.75 19.63
C LEU A 1183 -0.95 6.20 19.66
N PRO A 1184 -1.27 6.76 20.83
CA PRO A 1184 -1.94 8.06 20.95
C PRO A 1184 -1.10 9.24 20.44
N ASP A 1185 0.23 9.17 20.59
CA ASP A 1185 1.15 10.23 20.16
C ASP A 1185 1.77 9.94 18.77
N PHE A 1186 1.12 9.11 17.95
CA PHE A 1186 1.66 8.78 16.63
C PHE A 1186 1.69 10.01 15.73
N SER A 1187 2.87 10.35 15.23
CA SER A 1187 3.06 11.46 14.31
C SER A 1187 3.84 10.99 13.09
N SER A 1188 3.33 11.34 11.91
CA SER A 1188 4.02 11.21 10.63
C SER A 1188 4.01 12.57 9.93
N SER A 1189 4.81 12.72 8.86
CA SER A 1189 4.80 13.94 8.05
C SER A 1189 3.44 14.23 7.39
N TYR A 1190 2.59 13.22 7.26
CA TYR A 1190 1.24 13.33 6.70
C TYR A 1190 0.17 13.59 7.77
N THR A 1191 0.21 12.85 8.88
CA THR A 1191 -0.80 12.99 9.94
C THR A 1191 -0.51 14.14 10.91
N LEU A 1192 0.71 14.71 10.90
CA LEU A 1192 1.14 15.82 11.77
C LEU A 1192 0.92 15.59 13.28
N GLY A 1193 0.67 14.33 13.70
CA GLY A 1193 0.22 13.96 15.04
C GLY A 1193 -1.27 13.60 15.05
N GLN A 1194 -1.58 12.31 14.99
CA GLN A 1194 -2.94 11.77 15.13
C GLN A 1194 -2.88 10.46 15.92
N PRO A 1195 -3.75 10.28 16.93
CA PRO A 1195 -3.91 8.99 17.58
C PRO A 1195 -4.11 7.89 16.53
N THR A 1196 -3.35 6.82 16.68
CA THR A 1196 -3.34 5.70 15.73
C THR A 1196 -3.56 4.41 16.50
N ARG A 1197 -4.20 3.45 15.83
CA ARG A 1197 -4.35 2.09 16.33
C ARG A 1197 -3.48 1.15 15.51
N LYS A 1198 -2.69 0.33 16.20
CA LYS A 1198 -1.91 -0.75 15.58
C LYS A 1198 -2.55 -2.09 15.93
N VAL A 1199 -3.10 -2.77 14.93
CA VAL A 1199 -3.65 -4.11 15.07
C VAL A 1199 -2.55 -5.17 14.98
N GLY A 1200 -2.75 -6.31 15.65
CA GLY A 1200 -1.81 -7.43 15.67
C GLY A 1200 -1.63 -8.10 14.30
N SER A 1201 -0.63 -8.96 14.17
CA SER A 1201 -0.51 -9.86 13.01
C SER A 1201 -1.59 -10.93 13.02
N ASN A 1202 -1.92 -11.46 11.86
CA ASN A 1202 -2.95 -12.46 11.67
C ASN A 1202 -2.39 -13.72 10.98
N THR A 1203 -2.78 -14.91 11.43
CA THR A 1203 -2.28 -16.18 10.88
C THR A 1203 -3.42 -17.18 10.71
N PHE A 1204 -3.63 -17.64 9.48
CA PHE A 1204 -4.58 -18.71 9.18
C PHE A 1204 -3.85 -20.02 8.90
N HIS A 1205 -4.51 -21.12 9.27
CA HIS A 1205 -4.03 -22.47 9.02
C HIS A 1205 -5.09 -23.24 8.25
N ASP A 1206 -4.70 -23.81 7.12
CA ASP A 1206 -5.56 -24.59 6.26
C ASP A 1206 -5.03 -26.02 6.19
N VAL A 1207 -5.91 -27.00 6.31
CA VAL A 1207 -5.54 -28.42 6.28
C VAL A 1207 -6.40 -29.15 5.26
N GLN A 1208 -5.77 -29.97 4.42
CA GLN A 1208 -6.46 -30.87 3.50
C GLN A 1208 -5.88 -32.28 3.64
N VAL A 1209 -6.76 -33.27 3.77
CA VAL A 1209 -6.42 -34.69 3.66
C VAL A 1209 -7.00 -35.20 2.36
N ARG A 1210 -6.18 -35.91 1.57
CA ARG A 1210 -6.56 -36.48 0.28
C ARG A 1210 -6.23 -37.96 0.23
N TYR A 1211 -7.06 -38.73 -0.44
CA TYR A 1211 -6.86 -40.16 -0.65
C TYR A 1211 -7.16 -40.55 -2.10
N THR A 1212 -6.19 -41.17 -2.75
CA THR A 1212 -6.34 -41.73 -4.10
C THR A 1212 -6.89 -43.15 -4.03
N LEU A 1213 -8.04 -43.36 -4.65
CA LEU A 1213 -8.77 -44.62 -4.66
C LEU A 1213 -8.31 -45.52 -5.81
N PRO A 1214 -8.44 -46.85 -5.70
CA PRO A 1214 -7.98 -47.80 -6.72
C PRO A 1214 -8.62 -47.63 -8.11
N TRP A 1215 -9.80 -47.04 -8.21
CA TRP A 1215 -10.54 -46.80 -9.46
C TRP A 1215 -10.30 -45.40 -10.05
N GLN A 1216 -9.10 -44.84 -9.85
CA GLN A 1216 -8.69 -43.54 -10.39
C GLN A 1216 -9.54 -42.35 -9.93
N ALA A 1217 -9.99 -42.39 -8.68
CA ALA A 1217 -10.68 -41.28 -8.03
C ALA A 1217 -9.84 -40.68 -6.89
N THR A 1218 -10.05 -39.40 -6.59
CA THR A 1218 -9.46 -38.72 -5.44
C THR A 1218 -10.57 -38.14 -4.57
N VAL A 1219 -10.59 -38.54 -3.30
CA VAL A 1219 -11.42 -37.90 -2.26
C VAL A 1219 -10.53 -36.95 -1.48
N SER A 1220 -10.97 -35.71 -1.31
CA SER A 1220 -10.31 -34.73 -0.44
C SER A 1220 -11.29 -34.18 0.58
N VAL A 1221 -10.87 -34.07 1.83
CA VAL A 1221 -11.60 -33.40 2.90
C VAL A 1221 -10.67 -32.38 3.51
N GLY A 1222 -11.14 -31.15 3.68
CA GLY A 1222 -10.30 -30.10 4.23
C GLY A 1222 -11.09 -29.06 5.02
N ALA A 1223 -10.32 -28.23 5.71
CA ALA A 1223 -10.81 -27.06 6.41
C ALA A 1223 -9.87 -25.89 6.17
N ASN A 1224 -10.39 -24.79 5.63
CA ASN A 1224 -9.71 -23.50 5.64
C ASN A 1224 -9.98 -22.84 6.99
N ASN A 1225 -8.97 -22.17 7.55
CA ASN A 1225 -9.00 -21.61 8.90
C ASN A 1225 -9.43 -22.67 9.95
N VAL A 1226 -8.70 -23.77 10.03
CA VAL A 1226 -9.03 -24.95 10.85
C VAL A 1226 -9.20 -24.64 12.36
N PHE A 1227 -8.57 -23.57 12.83
CA PHE A 1227 -8.68 -23.11 14.22
C PHE A 1227 -9.83 -22.13 14.47
N ASN A 1228 -10.61 -21.78 13.44
CA ASN A 1228 -11.65 -20.74 13.51
C ASN A 1228 -11.11 -19.43 14.09
N HIS A 1229 -9.91 -19.04 13.64
CA HIS A 1229 -9.29 -17.80 14.05
C HIS A 1229 -10.03 -16.62 13.41
N GLU A 1230 -10.47 -15.67 14.22
CA GLU A 1230 -10.99 -14.39 13.75
C GLU A 1230 -9.83 -13.39 13.71
N GLY A 1231 -9.67 -12.69 12.59
CA GLY A 1231 -8.72 -11.59 12.48
C GLY A 1231 -9.08 -10.44 13.45
N PRO A 1232 -8.18 -9.45 13.62
CA PRO A 1232 -8.48 -8.28 14.43
C PRO A 1232 -9.65 -7.48 13.83
N VAL A 1233 -10.50 -6.91 14.69
CA VAL A 1233 -11.47 -5.87 14.29
C VAL A 1233 -10.68 -4.70 13.69
N MET A 1234 -11.12 -4.19 12.55
CA MET A 1234 -10.47 -3.07 11.83
C MET A 1234 -11.50 -2.00 11.51
N TYR A 1235 -11.48 -0.88 12.24
CA TYR A 1235 -12.47 0.19 12.08
C TYR A 1235 -12.30 0.99 10.80
N SER A 1236 -11.12 0.92 10.18
CA SER A 1236 -10.86 1.47 8.84
C SER A 1236 -11.51 0.69 7.70
N GLN A 1237 -12.07 -0.50 7.97
CA GLN A 1237 -12.83 -1.34 7.03
C GLN A 1237 -12.16 -1.54 5.65
N PRO A 1238 -10.86 -1.88 5.58
CA PRO A 1238 -10.16 -1.96 4.30
C PRO A 1238 -10.82 -3.00 3.39
N ASN A 1239 -11.29 -2.55 2.21
CA ASN A 1239 -12.05 -3.35 1.22
C ASN A 1239 -13.18 -4.17 1.84
N SER A 1240 -13.94 -3.58 2.76
CA SER A 1240 -15.03 -4.22 3.50
C SER A 1240 -16.08 -3.17 3.86
N SER A 1241 -17.35 -3.55 3.96
CA SER A 1241 -18.40 -2.68 4.52
C SER A 1241 -18.61 -2.88 6.02
N PHE A 1242 -17.73 -3.63 6.68
CA PHE A 1242 -17.79 -3.98 8.10
C PHE A 1242 -16.42 -3.79 8.74
N SER A 1243 -16.38 -3.69 10.08
CA SER A 1243 -15.16 -3.48 10.89
C SER A 1243 -14.17 -4.67 10.89
N TYR A 1244 -13.74 -5.07 9.71
CA TYR A 1244 -12.91 -6.22 9.38
C TYR A 1244 -12.17 -5.95 8.06
N TYR A 1245 -11.08 -6.67 7.78
CA TYR A 1245 -10.43 -6.62 6.47
C TYR A 1245 -11.08 -7.62 5.51
N GLY A 1246 -11.50 -7.17 4.34
CA GLY A 1246 -12.23 -7.99 3.38
C GLY A 1246 -11.44 -9.15 2.78
N GLY A 1247 -10.11 -9.21 2.93
CA GLY A 1247 -9.28 -10.33 2.48
C GLY A 1247 -9.00 -11.40 3.54
N PHE A 1248 -9.53 -11.26 4.76
CA PHE A 1248 -9.41 -12.28 5.80
C PHE A 1248 -10.53 -13.32 5.72
N ASP A 1249 -10.23 -14.52 6.20
CA ASP A 1249 -11.26 -15.55 6.37
C ASP A 1249 -12.29 -15.08 7.41
N ILE A 1250 -13.58 -15.25 7.10
CA ILE A 1250 -14.72 -14.86 7.95
C ILE A 1250 -15.19 -15.97 8.89
N GLY A 1251 -14.43 -17.07 8.97
CA GLY A 1251 -14.72 -18.22 9.81
C GLY A 1251 -14.02 -19.48 9.30
N ARG A 1252 -14.17 -20.57 10.05
CA ARG A 1252 -13.71 -21.89 9.63
C ARG A 1252 -14.64 -22.48 8.56
N TYR A 1253 -14.07 -22.85 7.44
CA TYR A 1253 -14.80 -23.35 6.28
C TYR A 1253 -14.42 -24.81 6.00
N TYR A 1254 -15.38 -25.73 6.10
CA TYR A 1254 -15.16 -27.16 5.84
C TYR A 1254 -15.61 -27.51 4.43
N TYR A 1255 -14.89 -28.42 3.79
CA TYR A 1255 -15.27 -28.91 2.46
C TYR A 1255 -14.90 -30.36 2.21
N MET A 1256 -15.60 -30.95 1.25
CA MET A 1256 -15.28 -32.23 0.64
C MET A 1256 -15.26 -32.06 -0.88
N LYS A 1257 -14.29 -32.71 -1.52
CA LYS A 1257 -14.16 -32.79 -2.98
C LYS A 1257 -14.01 -34.24 -3.40
N TYR A 1258 -14.79 -34.64 -4.40
CA TYR A 1258 -14.62 -35.91 -5.11
C TYR A 1258 -14.21 -35.60 -6.55
N THR A 1259 -13.15 -36.23 -7.04
CA THR A 1259 -12.70 -36.12 -8.45
C THR A 1259 -12.57 -37.52 -9.03
N GLN A 1260 -13.27 -37.80 -10.12
CA GLN A 1260 -13.18 -39.04 -10.88
C GLN A 1260 -12.48 -38.78 -12.20
N ARG A 1261 -11.53 -39.64 -12.55
CA ARG A 1261 -10.85 -39.65 -13.86
C ARG A 1261 -11.14 -40.98 -14.56
N PHE A 1262 -11.31 -40.95 -15.88
CA PHE A 1262 -11.60 -42.11 -16.73
C PHE A 1262 -10.62 -42.19 -17.89
#